data_AF-A0A963ZAW4-F1
#
_entry.id   AF-A0A963ZAW4-F1
#
_cell.length_a   1.000
_cell.length_b   1.000
_cell.length_c   1.000
_cell.angle_alpha   90.00
_cell.angle_beta   90.00
_cell.angle_gamma   90.00
#
_symmetry.space_group_name_H-M   'P 1'
#
loop_
_entity.id
_entity.type
_entity.pdbx_description
1 polymer ?
#
loop_
_entity_poly.entity_id
_entity_poly.type
_entity_poly.pdbx_seq_one_letter_code
_entity_poly.pdbx_strand_id
1 'polypeptide(L)'
;MKNIILLVAVTFFALSCGNSETPEVEETAQTDHSYPQFEEVLSHLRMQVNTGCDGCVYAITKDPAGYSLEIKSIPELEVIDQFTIWDVQSGEFQSLEGVKEYAIDLLTYTPPGGTAADALKVAFEYDLSGLGKMMSKATSYDFFMYYGYDNWPIDVLEALEHKEHKTEVELEMLARSCDMISGDYIHPGQFGESPLKGKYEETIYKKVSPEQVDGMIEYAEKSLDYYQQLIALNPNYNTLAIGNVQLKYANSCLHYYYSLRSILEPEKAQTFLEKAEYPTPYLTFAKSLLDDCAPNSFLFTNGDNDSYPLWYAQLVLGYRTDVIVLNQSLMSSPAYFKLFQDLYQVETNLPIQEIQANKSMYLVVDQENDEPASIEELTATLLDQIKSGEEDVMKFDRVSAAVSFNYQGANLVYHHKGQLYSLGDLAVLDFMNSNPDRPAYFSSDFVLKRAGLLDHTSKKTMCVALTPSVNLEEYTDTVIERTLSEVATITASDMRLLGRLGNWKLIIWTKLIDHLDDQEDPRGVEIAQLIDANLKDEEILAIGDWDILNYLLRIKAYLAPEDRNLHADAINDYALEVLDELESMERMVDKYEAIIGVHSYCATMNAGLIYEASPTEKEGFDKVQKKLYQTIDELLASPEIDNFIWTKKKIEAIIAPY
;
A
#
# COMPACT_ATOMS: atom_id res chain seq x y z
N MET A 1 -52.15 -33.85 10.59
CA MET A 1 -52.66 -34.69 9.48
C MET A 1 -53.21 -33.74 8.42
N LYS A 2 -52.67 -33.56 7.21
CA LYS A 2 -51.57 -34.18 6.44
C LYS A 2 -51.17 -33.12 5.39
N ASN A 3 -49.88 -32.75 5.32
CA ASN A 3 -48.92 -33.04 4.22
C ASN A 3 -49.15 -32.18 2.95
N ILE A 4 -48.24 -31.24 2.61
CA ILE A 4 -46.91 -31.39 1.94
C ILE A 4 -47.10 -31.64 0.42
N ILE A 5 -46.46 -30.79 -0.43
CA ILE A 5 -45.54 -31.15 -1.56
C ILE A 5 -45.30 -29.96 -2.53
N LEU A 6 -44.00 -29.63 -2.70
CA LEU A 6 -43.19 -29.11 -3.85
C LEU A 6 -43.66 -27.89 -4.70
N LEU A 7 -42.85 -26.84 -4.99
CA LEU A 7 -41.51 -26.68 -5.61
C LEU A 7 -41.54 -26.58 -7.17
N VAL A 8 -40.81 -25.58 -7.74
CA VAL A 8 -40.22 -25.46 -9.11
C VAL A 8 -41.17 -25.03 -10.26
N ALA A 9 -40.84 -24.19 -11.27
CA ALA A 9 -39.85 -23.15 -11.59
C ALA A 9 -40.19 -22.62 -13.02
N VAL A 10 -39.42 -21.62 -13.52
CA VAL A 10 -39.13 -21.31 -14.95
C VAL A 10 -40.21 -20.50 -15.72
N THR A 11 -40.01 -19.41 -16.51
CA THR A 11 -38.86 -18.62 -17.02
C THR A 11 -39.40 -17.50 -17.97
N PHE A 12 -38.76 -16.31 -17.94
CA PHE A 12 -38.51 -15.32 -19.04
C PHE A 12 -39.50 -14.21 -19.54
N PHE A 13 -38.94 -12.98 -19.54
CA PHE A 13 -38.89 -11.89 -20.56
C PHE A 13 -40.11 -11.01 -20.93
N ALA A 14 -39.98 -9.70 -20.64
CA ALA A 14 -40.25 -8.53 -21.51
C ALA A 14 -39.81 -7.24 -20.76
N LEU A 15 -38.64 -6.64 -21.03
CA LEU A 15 -38.34 -5.57 -22.01
C LEU A 15 -39.23 -4.31 -21.98
N SER A 16 -38.60 -3.23 -21.50
CA SER A 16 -38.53 -1.85 -22.04
C SER A 16 -39.80 -1.08 -22.43
N CYS A 17 -40.01 0.06 -21.77
CA CYS A 17 -39.75 1.41 -22.33
C CYS A 17 -40.46 2.49 -21.50
N GLY A 18 -39.68 3.46 -21.05
CA GLY A 18 -40.15 4.66 -20.36
C GLY A 18 -38.96 5.56 -20.06
N ASN A 19 -38.35 6.09 -21.12
CA ASN A 19 -37.29 7.09 -21.12
C ASN A 19 -37.49 8.14 -20.01
N SER A 20 -36.53 8.25 -19.10
CA SER A 20 -36.04 9.54 -18.66
C SER A 20 -34.64 9.65 -19.23
N GLU A 21 -34.56 10.43 -20.31
CA GLU A 21 -33.39 11.21 -20.70
C GLU A 21 -32.04 10.50 -20.47
N THR A 22 -31.46 10.01 -21.56
CA THR A 22 -30.11 10.50 -21.87
C THR A 22 -30.08 11.98 -21.47
N PRO A 23 -29.27 12.41 -20.49
CA PRO A 23 -28.40 13.48 -20.89
C PRO A 23 -27.72 12.90 -22.14
N GLU A 24 -27.89 13.55 -23.29
CA GLU A 24 -26.66 13.84 -23.98
C GLU A 24 -25.74 14.32 -22.86
N VAL A 25 -24.82 13.44 -22.47
CA VAL A 25 -23.66 13.85 -21.71
C VAL A 25 -23.01 14.83 -22.65
N GLU A 26 -23.48 16.08 -22.60
CA GLU A 26 -22.72 17.26 -22.96
C GLU A 26 -21.45 17.08 -22.15
N GLU A 27 -20.42 16.57 -22.83
CA GLU A 27 -19.02 16.69 -22.49
C GLU A 27 -18.81 16.82 -20.98
N THR A 28 -19.11 15.76 -20.21
CA THR A 28 -18.64 15.72 -18.81
C THR A 28 -17.13 15.73 -18.91
N ALA A 29 -16.58 16.89 -18.56
CA ALA A 29 -15.32 17.39 -19.02
C ALA A 29 -14.24 16.30 -19.12
N GLN A 30 -13.78 16.08 -20.34
CA GLN A 30 -12.45 15.63 -20.68
C GLN A 30 -11.44 15.99 -19.57
N THR A 31 -10.98 14.98 -18.85
CA THR A 31 -9.54 14.73 -18.80
C THR A 31 -9.28 13.67 -19.86
N ASP A 32 -9.32 14.14 -21.10
CA ASP A 32 -9.16 13.39 -22.34
C ASP A 32 -8.06 12.32 -22.21
N HIS A 33 -8.27 11.14 -22.80
CA HIS A 33 -7.22 10.21 -23.19
C HIS A 33 -6.34 10.82 -24.31
N SER A 34 -5.89 12.06 -24.14
CA SER A 34 -4.88 12.67 -24.99
C SER A 34 -3.51 12.11 -24.64
N TYR A 35 -3.21 11.93 -23.35
CA TYR A 35 -1.93 11.38 -22.92
C TYR A 35 -1.91 9.85 -23.02
N PRO A 36 -0.83 9.25 -23.54
CA PRO A 36 -0.62 7.81 -23.46
C PRO A 36 -0.51 7.35 -22.01
N GLN A 37 -0.87 6.09 -21.73
CA GLN A 37 -0.64 5.48 -20.43
C GLN A 37 0.86 5.45 -20.13
N PHE A 38 1.23 5.58 -18.87
CA PHE A 38 2.64 5.68 -18.49
C PHE A 38 3.45 4.44 -18.88
N GLU A 39 2.82 3.25 -18.94
CA GLU A 39 3.49 2.05 -19.44
C GLU A 39 3.85 2.17 -20.94
N GLU A 40 3.02 2.82 -21.77
CA GLU A 40 3.32 3.06 -23.17
C GLU A 40 4.52 4.00 -23.31
N VAL A 41 4.54 5.06 -22.48
CA VAL A 41 5.66 6.01 -22.38
C VAL A 41 6.96 5.29 -22.02
N LEU A 42 6.94 4.47 -20.97
CA LEU A 42 8.11 3.71 -20.56
C LEU A 42 8.50 2.65 -21.60
N SER A 43 7.54 2.05 -22.31
CA SER A 43 7.82 1.01 -23.31
C SER A 43 8.53 1.64 -24.51
N HIS A 44 8.03 2.79 -24.96
CA HIS A 44 8.68 3.61 -25.99
C HIS A 44 10.08 4.05 -25.59
N LEU A 45 10.25 4.57 -24.37
CA LEU A 45 11.57 4.93 -23.82
C LEU A 45 12.53 3.74 -23.86
N ARG A 46 12.11 2.57 -23.37
CA ARG A 46 12.97 1.39 -23.25
C ARG A 46 13.43 0.84 -24.60
N MET A 47 12.63 1.00 -25.65
CA MET A 47 13.04 0.60 -27.01
C MET A 47 14.19 1.46 -27.55
N GLN A 48 14.31 2.72 -27.10
CA GLN A 48 15.32 3.67 -27.59
C GLN A 48 16.48 3.89 -26.62
N VAL A 49 16.22 3.74 -25.31
CA VAL A 49 17.15 3.97 -24.20
C VAL A 49 17.33 2.64 -23.46
N ASN A 50 18.35 1.89 -23.86
CA ASN A 50 18.68 0.55 -23.34
C ASN A 50 19.97 0.51 -22.50
N THR A 51 20.45 1.68 -22.08
CA THR A 51 21.76 1.91 -21.46
C THR A 51 21.58 2.80 -20.23
N GLY A 52 22.55 2.74 -19.30
CA GLY A 52 22.58 3.61 -18.12
C GLY A 52 23.12 5.00 -18.43
N CYS A 53 23.11 5.89 -17.44
CA CYS A 53 23.54 7.28 -17.56
C CYS A 53 24.81 7.52 -16.71
N ASP A 54 25.87 8.13 -17.27
CA ASP A 54 27.14 8.36 -16.54
C ASP A 54 27.08 9.60 -15.67
N GLY A 55 27.12 9.42 -14.34
CA GLY A 55 27.00 10.54 -13.41
C GLY A 55 25.66 11.27 -13.51
N CYS A 56 24.62 10.60 -14.00
CA CYS A 56 23.28 11.15 -14.15
C CYS A 56 22.18 10.13 -13.85
N VAL A 57 20.96 10.62 -13.67
CA VAL A 57 19.73 9.82 -13.54
C VAL A 57 18.67 10.32 -14.50
N TYR A 58 17.80 9.41 -14.94
CA TYR A 58 16.61 9.78 -15.70
C TYR A 58 15.44 10.08 -14.77
N ALA A 59 14.76 11.19 -15.03
CA ALA A 59 13.45 11.51 -14.47
C ALA A 59 12.47 11.71 -15.62
N ILE A 60 11.19 11.50 -15.35
CA ILE A 60 10.12 11.76 -16.32
C ILE A 60 9.26 12.86 -15.74
N THR A 61 8.74 13.73 -16.60
CA THR A 61 7.74 14.72 -16.23
C THR A 61 6.54 14.56 -17.15
N LYS A 62 5.35 14.82 -16.61
CA LYS A 62 4.08 14.89 -17.34
C LYS A 62 3.52 16.28 -17.08
N ASP A 63 3.68 17.19 -18.02
CA ASP A 63 3.28 18.60 -17.92
C ASP A 63 2.24 18.92 -19.02
N PRO A 64 1.70 20.15 -19.11
CA PRO A 64 0.71 20.50 -20.13
C PRO A 64 1.17 20.34 -21.60
N ALA A 65 2.47 20.25 -21.85
CA ALA A 65 3.04 20.05 -23.19
C ALA A 65 3.21 18.57 -23.55
N GLY A 66 3.28 17.67 -22.57
CA GLY A 66 3.37 16.24 -22.80
C GLY A 66 4.22 15.50 -21.78
N TYR A 67 4.81 14.37 -22.21
CA TYR A 67 5.80 13.65 -21.43
C TYR A 67 7.21 14.08 -21.85
N SER A 68 8.06 14.39 -20.89
CA SER A 68 9.49 14.66 -21.13
C SER A 68 10.39 13.74 -20.30
N LEU A 69 11.54 13.40 -20.86
CA LEU A 69 12.66 12.74 -20.18
C LEU A 69 13.64 13.82 -19.76
N GLU A 70 13.82 14.01 -18.46
CA GLU A 70 14.87 14.85 -17.90
C GLU A 70 16.10 14.01 -17.59
N ILE A 71 17.27 14.51 -17.99
CA ILE A 71 18.56 13.98 -17.56
C ILE A 71 19.05 14.86 -16.42
N LYS A 72 19.23 14.27 -15.24
CA LYS A 72 19.64 14.99 -14.03
C LYS A 72 21.04 14.60 -13.62
N SER A 73 21.89 15.56 -13.25
CA SER A 73 23.23 15.29 -12.74
C SER A 73 23.21 14.56 -11.40
N ILE A 74 24.29 13.84 -11.08
CA ILE A 74 24.57 13.32 -9.74
C ILE A 74 25.83 14.04 -9.22
N PRO A 75 25.85 14.52 -7.96
CA PRO A 75 24.81 14.37 -6.93
C PRO A 75 23.73 15.46 -6.91
N GLU A 76 23.87 16.56 -7.67
CA GLU A 76 23.04 17.77 -7.48
C GLU A 76 21.58 17.64 -7.98
N LEU A 77 21.29 16.62 -8.79
CA LEU A 77 19.97 16.39 -9.41
C LEU A 77 19.47 17.57 -10.26
N GLU A 78 20.38 18.38 -10.80
CA GLU A 78 20.07 19.47 -11.71
C GLU A 78 19.77 18.93 -13.11
N VAL A 79 18.72 19.45 -13.75
CA VAL A 79 18.39 19.09 -15.14
C VAL A 79 19.50 19.63 -16.06
N ILE A 80 20.25 18.72 -16.67
CA ILE A 80 21.33 19.04 -17.61
C ILE A 80 20.86 18.97 -19.06
N ASP A 81 19.83 18.16 -19.35
CA ASP A 81 19.21 18.07 -20.66
C ASP A 81 17.77 17.54 -20.53
N GLN A 82 16.96 17.79 -21.56
CA GLN A 82 15.56 17.38 -21.59
C GLN A 82 15.12 17.01 -23.01
N PHE A 83 14.42 15.88 -23.12
CA PHE A 83 13.90 15.38 -24.39
C PHE A 83 12.40 15.13 -24.29
N THR A 84 11.62 15.63 -25.25
CA THR A 84 10.20 15.28 -25.35
C THR A 84 10.06 13.80 -25.70
N ILE A 85 9.27 13.05 -24.93
CA ILE A 85 8.93 11.66 -25.18
C ILE A 85 7.66 11.58 -26.02
N TRP A 86 6.65 12.35 -25.64
CA TRP A 86 5.35 12.42 -26.29
C TRP A 86 4.83 13.85 -26.20
N ASP A 87 4.31 14.38 -27.31
CA ASP A 87 3.90 15.78 -27.44
C ASP A 87 2.38 15.89 -27.62
N VAL A 88 1.75 16.73 -26.80
CA VAL A 88 0.29 16.93 -26.80
C VAL A 88 -0.24 17.50 -28.11
N GLN A 89 0.52 18.39 -28.76
CA GLN A 89 0.05 19.09 -29.96
C GLN A 89 -0.02 18.17 -31.18
N SER A 90 0.98 17.30 -31.32
CA SER A 90 1.06 16.30 -32.39
C SER A 90 0.30 15.02 -32.05
N GLY A 91 0.17 14.69 -30.76
CA GLY A 91 -0.36 13.41 -30.31
C GLY A 91 0.61 12.24 -30.56
N GLU A 92 1.87 12.52 -30.90
CA GLU A 92 2.83 11.52 -31.36
C GLU A 92 4.04 11.39 -30.42
N PHE A 93 4.52 10.15 -30.30
CA PHE A 93 5.79 9.85 -29.67
C PHE A 93 6.96 10.39 -30.51
N GLN A 94 7.93 10.99 -29.84
CA GLN A 94 9.09 11.60 -30.47
C GLN A 94 10.30 10.66 -30.50
N SER A 95 11.23 10.95 -31.41
CA SER A 95 12.52 10.26 -31.48
C SER A 95 13.44 10.72 -30.35
N LEU A 96 14.10 9.77 -29.69
CA LEU A 96 15.00 10.00 -28.56
C LEU A 96 16.45 9.66 -28.90
N GLU A 97 16.83 9.76 -30.18
CA GLU A 97 18.20 9.46 -30.63
C GLU A 97 19.26 10.30 -29.90
N GLY A 98 18.93 11.54 -29.52
CA GLY A 98 19.83 12.43 -28.77
C GLY A 98 20.20 11.91 -27.38
N VAL A 99 19.35 11.07 -26.76
CA VAL A 99 19.63 10.47 -25.43
C VAL A 99 20.86 9.56 -25.48
N LYS A 100 21.21 9.01 -26.66
CA LYS A 100 22.40 8.16 -26.85
C LYS A 100 23.71 8.88 -26.52
N GLU A 101 23.73 10.20 -26.47
CA GLU A 101 24.92 10.95 -26.04
C GLU A 101 25.25 10.72 -24.55
N TYR A 102 24.26 10.35 -23.74
CA TYR A 102 24.37 10.10 -22.30
C TYR A 102 24.43 8.61 -21.94
N ALA A 103 24.27 7.74 -22.95
CA ALA A 103 24.22 6.29 -22.81
C ALA A 103 25.59 5.68 -22.48
N ILE A 104 25.65 4.85 -21.43
CA ILE A 104 26.80 3.97 -21.16
C ILE A 104 26.48 2.52 -21.52
N ASP A 105 27.39 1.87 -22.25
CA ASP A 105 27.42 0.42 -22.36
C ASP A 105 27.94 -0.20 -21.05
N LEU A 106 27.02 -0.73 -20.27
CA LEU A 106 27.28 -1.31 -18.95
C LEU A 106 28.06 -2.62 -18.99
N LEU A 107 28.19 -3.26 -20.15
CA LEU A 107 29.12 -4.38 -20.33
C LEU A 107 30.58 -3.92 -20.35
N THR A 108 30.81 -2.62 -20.55
CA THR A 108 32.15 -1.99 -20.59
C THR A 108 32.39 -1.02 -19.43
N TYR A 109 31.34 -0.66 -18.69
CA TYR A 109 31.44 0.22 -17.53
C TYR A 109 32.13 -0.49 -16.36
N THR A 110 33.20 0.11 -15.87
CA THR A 110 33.85 -0.28 -14.61
C THR A 110 33.69 0.88 -13.64
N PRO A 111 32.90 0.75 -12.56
CA PRO A 111 32.73 1.83 -11.60
C PRO A 111 34.11 2.22 -11.01
N PRO A 112 34.35 3.49 -10.67
CA PRO A 112 35.62 3.92 -10.10
C PRO A 112 35.95 3.12 -8.82
N GLY A 113 36.96 2.25 -8.90
CA GLY A 113 37.41 1.42 -7.78
C GLY A 113 36.75 0.03 -7.66
N GLY A 114 35.83 -0.34 -8.55
CA GLY A 114 35.19 -1.66 -8.57
C GLY A 114 35.72 -2.61 -9.65
N THR A 115 35.30 -3.87 -9.60
CA THR A 115 35.58 -4.87 -10.63
C THR A 115 34.46 -4.95 -11.66
N ALA A 116 34.73 -5.54 -12.83
CA ALA A 116 33.69 -5.81 -13.83
C ALA A 116 32.60 -6.78 -13.32
N ALA A 117 32.89 -7.59 -12.29
CA ALA A 117 31.89 -8.43 -11.62
C ALA A 117 30.96 -7.61 -10.72
N ASP A 118 31.46 -6.54 -10.10
CA ASP A 118 30.65 -5.59 -9.32
C ASP A 118 29.70 -4.81 -10.23
N ALA A 119 30.17 -4.39 -11.41
CA ALA A 119 29.34 -3.77 -12.44
C ALA A 119 28.21 -4.72 -12.90
N LEU A 120 28.50 -6.02 -13.07
CA LEU A 120 27.52 -7.03 -13.49
C LEU A 120 26.49 -7.36 -12.39
N LYS A 121 26.89 -7.32 -11.12
CA LYS A 121 25.99 -7.53 -9.97
C LYS A 121 25.06 -6.33 -9.76
N VAL A 122 25.60 -5.11 -9.89
CA VAL A 122 24.80 -3.87 -9.92
C VAL A 122 23.85 -3.87 -11.13
N ALA A 123 24.31 -4.34 -12.29
CA ALA A 123 23.52 -4.41 -13.52
C ALA A 123 22.36 -5.42 -13.50
N PHE A 124 22.50 -6.53 -12.79
CA PHE A 124 21.44 -7.53 -12.64
C PHE A 124 20.45 -7.20 -11.52
N GLU A 125 20.90 -6.52 -10.45
CA GLU A 125 20.05 -6.15 -9.32
C GLU A 125 19.32 -4.81 -9.53
N TYR A 126 19.86 -3.92 -10.37
CA TYR A 126 19.31 -2.59 -10.61
C TYR A 126 19.13 -2.35 -12.11
N ASP A 127 17.87 -2.40 -12.54
CA ASP A 127 17.39 -1.86 -13.81
C ASP A 127 18.20 -0.63 -14.25
N LEU A 128 19.02 -0.86 -15.28
CA LEU A 128 20.26 -0.12 -15.54
C LEU A 128 20.09 1.31 -16.06
N SER A 129 18.93 1.63 -16.60
CA SER A 129 18.55 3.00 -16.95
C SER A 129 17.83 3.72 -15.81
N GLY A 130 17.47 3.02 -14.72
CA GLY A 130 16.56 3.53 -13.70
C GLY A 130 15.10 3.62 -14.14
N LEU A 131 14.78 3.32 -15.40
CA LEU A 131 13.43 3.47 -15.98
C LEU A 131 12.45 2.37 -15.54
N GLY A 132 12.88 1.13 -15.42
CA GLY A 132 12.12 0.06 -14.78
C GLY A 132 11.78 0.34 -13.31
N LYS A 133 12.59 1.09 -12.54
CA LYS A 133 12.15 1.60 -11.21
C LYS A 133 10.97 2.57 -11.33
N MET A 134 10.87 3.32 -12.43
CA MET A 134 9.78 4.27 -12.66
C MET A 134 8.43 3.59 -12.85
N MET A 135 8.37 2.31 -13.27
CA MET A 135 7.10 1.57 -13.35
C MET A 135 6.33 1.56 -12.02
N SER A 136 7.02 1.62 -10.89
CA SER A 136 6.37 1.72 -9.56
C SER A 136 5.58 3.02 -9.37
N LYS A 137 5.86 4.06 -10.17
CA LYS A 137 5.16 5.35 -10.17
C LYS A 137 4.02 5.42 -11.22
N ALA A 138 3.78 4.37 -12.01
CA ALA A 138 2.81 4.39 -13.10
C ALA A 138 1.43 4.85 -12.66
N THR A 139 0.94 4.35 -11.52
CA THR A 139 -0.36 4.74 -10.98
C THR A 139 -0.46 6.25 -10.72
N SER A 140 0.61 6.90 -10.26
CA SER A 140 0.61 8.35 -10.05
C SER A 140 0.59 9.13 -11.37
N TYR A 141 1.36 8.71 -12.38
CA TYR A 141 1.36 9.35 -13.70
C TYR A 141 0.03 9.20 -14.44
N ASP A 142 -0.61 8.05 -14.29
CA ASP A 142 -1.91 7.79 -14.90
C ASP A 142 -3.04 8.49 -14.12
N PHE A 143 -2.91 8.58 -12.79
CA PHE A 143 -3.90 9.25 -11.95
C PHE A 143 -3.84 10.76 -12.07
N PHE A 144 -2.68 11.39 -11.87
CA PHE A 144 -2.60 12.85 -11.89
C PHE A 144 -2.59 13.41 -13.31
N MET A 145 -3.28 14.53 -13.51
CA MET A 145 -3.23 15.27 -14.77
C MET A 145 -1.80 15.67 -15.13
N TYR A 146 -1.06 16.23 -14.15
CA TYR A 146 0.36 16.56 -14.26
C TYR A 146 1.14 15.95 -13.10
N TYR A 147 2.37 15.51 -13.34
CA TYR A 147 3.16 14.82 -12.32
C TYR A 147 4.66 14.79 -12.64
N GLY A 148 5.49 14.61 -11.60
CA GLY A 148 6.92 14.33 -11.74
C GLY A 148 7.85 15.55 -11.76
N TYR A 149 7.35 16.75 -11.52
CA TYR A 149 8.14 17.99 -11.44
C TYR A 149 7.67 18.94 -10.33
N ASP A 150 8.54 19.80 -9.82
CA ASP A 150 8.28 20.57 -8.58
C ASP A 150 6.92 21.29 -8.53
N ASN A 151 6.48 21.95 -9.62
CA ASN A 151 5.24 22.73 -9.62
C ASN A 151 3.96 21.96 -10.02
N TRP A 152 4.03 20.65 -10.26
CA TRP A 152 2.88 19.89 -10.75
C TRP A 152 1.59 20.07 -9.91
N PRO A 153 1.60 20.19 -8.57
CA PRO A 153 0.37 20.36 -7.81
C PRO A 153 -0.30 21.71 -8.05
N ILE A 154 0.50 22.76 -8.26
CA ILE A 154 0.01 24.11 -8.55
C ILE A 154 -0.65 24.11 -9.92
N ASP A 155 0.01 23.52 -10.93
CA ASP A 155 -0.52 23.46 -12.28
C ASP A 155 -1.84 22.66 -12.34
N VAL A 156 -1.97 21.60 -11.54
CA VAL A 156 -3.24 20.86 -11.38
C VAL A 156 -4.34 21.75 -10.78
N LEU A 157 -4.03 22.56 -9.76
CA LEU A 157 -4.99 23.50 -9.18
C LEU A 157 -5.43 24.54 -10.21
N GLU A 158 -4.48 25.16 -10.92
CA GLU A 158 -4.78 26.16 -11.95
C GLU A 158 -5.66 25.58 -13.07
N ALA A 159 -5.40 24.34 -13.48
CA ALA A 159 -6.16 23.66 -14.52
C ALA A 159 -7.59 23.26 -14.10
N LEU A 160 -7.80 22.90 -12.82
CA LEU A 160 -9.05 22.26 -12.39
C LEU A 160 -9.92 23.12 -11.45
N GLU A 161 -9.36 24.04 -10.66
CA GLU A 161 -10.10 24.76 -9.60
C GLU A 161 -11.27 25.58 -10.18
N HIS A 162 -11.08 26.16 -11.37
CA HIS A 162 -12.06 27.00 -12.06
C HIS A 162 -13.18 26.23 -12.79
N LYS A 163 -13.10 24.91 -12.93
CA LYS A 163 -14.15 24.09 -13.55
C LYS A 163 -15.44 24.15 -12.72
N GLU A 164 -16.57 24.48 -13.35
CA GLU A 164 -17.87 24.60 -12.67
C GLU A 164 -18.37 23.25 -12.13
N HIS A 165 -18.24 22.20 -12.94
CA HIS A 165 -18.53 20.82 -12.57
C HIS A 165 -17.24 20.01 -12.57
N LYS A 166 -16.94 19.38 -11.44
CA LYS A 166 -15.75 18.54 -11.23
C LYS A 166 -16.20 17.10 -11.06
N THR A 167 -15.51 16.19 -11.72
CA THR A 167 -15.68 14.74 -11.55
C THR A 167 -15.12 14.27 -10.20
N GLU A 168 -15.43 13.03 -9.82
CA GLU A 168 -14.91 12.42 -8.60
C GLU A 168 -13.37 12.40 -8.57
N VAL A 169 -12.77 12.00 -9.69
CA VAL A 169 -11.31 11.90 -9.85
C VAL A 169 -10.66 13.28 -9.76
N GLU A 170 -11.24 14.30 -10.41
CA GLU A 170 -10.72 15.68 -10.36
C GLU A 170 -10.78 16.27 -8.95
N LEU A 171 -11.83 15.97 -8.19
CA LEU A 171 -11.92 16.37 -6.79
C LEU A 171 -10.82 15.71 -5.94
N GLU A 172 -10.54 14.42 -6.15
CA GLU A 172 -9.42 13.77 -5.46
C GLU A 172 -8.07 14.36 -5.88
N MET A 173 -7.85 14.62 -7.18
CA MET A 173 -6.61 15.26 -7.65
C MET A 173 -6.39 16.61 -6.97
N LEU A 174 -7.42 17.46 -6.94
CA LEU A 174 -7.36 18.77 -6.27
C LEU A 174 -7.03 18.64 -4.78
N ALA A 175 -7.70 17.71 -4.09
CA ALA A 175 -7.47 17.46 -2.67
C ALA A 175 -6.03 17.02 -2.39
N ARG A 176 -5.49 16.10 -3.20
CA ARG A 176 -4.09 15.62 -3.07
C ARG A 176 -3.05 16.67 -3.42
N SER A 177 -3.32 17.50 -4.43
CA SER A 177 -2.45 18.64 -4.75
C SER A 177 -2.37 19.60 -3.55
N CYS A 178 -3.50 19.86 -2.89
CA CYS A 178 -3.53 20.65 -1.66
C CYS A 178 -2.82 19.95 -0.48
N ASP A 179 -3.00 18.64 -0.28
CA ASP A 179 -2.27 17.86 0.74
C ASP A 179 -0.75 18.05 0.59
N MET A 180 -0.23 17.94 -0.64
CA MET A 180 1.18 18.08 -0.93
C MET A 180 1.70 19.49 -0.67
N ILE A 181 1.00 20.52 -1.18
CA ILE A 181 1.37 21.92 -0.94
C ILE A 181 1.33 22.26 0.56
N SER A 182 0.32 21.76 1.28
CA SER A 182 0.18 21.94 2.74
C SER A 182 1.39 21.39 3.50
N GLY A 183 1.80 20.16 3.19
CA GLY A 183 2.99 19.53 3.78
C GLY A 183 4.28 20.32 3.52
N ASP A 184 4.43 20.85 2.31
CA ASP A 184 5.63 21.58 1.90
C ASP A 184 5.88 22.90 2.64
N TYR A 185 4.84 23.51 3.22
CA TYR A 185 5.03 24.69 4.06
C TYR A 185 5.84 24.39 5.33
N ILE A 186 5.80 23.16 5.82
CA ILE A 186 6.42 22.75 7.10
C ILE A 186 7.54 21.71 6.92
N HIS A 187 7.43 20.87 5.90
CA HIS A 187 8.34 19.79 5.54
C HIS A 187 8.67 19.82 4.03
N PRO A 188 9.28 20.92 3.52
CA PRO A 188 9.48 21.14 2.08
C PRO A 188 10.31 20.03 1.43
N GLY A 189 9.76 19.43 0.36
CA GLY A 189 10.46 18.41 -0.42
C GLY A 189 10.65 17.09 0.35
N GLN A 190 9.87 16.85 1.41
CA GLN A 190 9.90 15.59 2.15
C GLN A 190 9.76 14.36 1.24
N PHE A 191 9.02 14.49 0.15
CA PHE A 191 8.75 13.42 -0.82
C PHE A 191 9.44 13.61 -2.18
N GLY A 192 10.39 14.54 -2.29
CA GLY A 192 11.18 14.78 -3.51
C GLY A 192 10.77 16.05 -4.25
N GLU A 193 9.68 15.97 -5.03
CA GLU A 193 9.15 17.12 -5.78
C GLU A 193 8.43 18.11 -4.85
N SER A 194 8.64 19.42 -5.03
CA SER A 194 8.02 20.44 -4.17
C SER A 194 7.93 21.82 -4.81
N PRO A 195 6.75 22.46 -4.90
CA PRO A 195 6.63 23.84 -5.38
C PRO A 195 7.28 24.88 -4.45
N LEU A 196 7.58 24.53 -3.19
CA LEU A 196 8.20 25.41 -2.20
C LEU A 196 9.67 25.04 -1.94
N LYS A 197 10.25 24.19 -2.78
CA LYS A 197 11.65 23.77 -2.70
C LYS A 197 12.58 24.98 -2.66
N GLY A 198 13.47 25.00 -1.67
CA GLY A 198 14.42 26.10 -1.46
C GLY A 198 13.83 27.39 -0.88
N LYS A 199 12.50 27.50 -0.73
CA LYS A 199 11.87 28.67 -0.07
C LYS A 199 11.99 28.57 1.46
N TYR A 200 11.83 27.37 2.01
CA TYR A 200 11.91 27.10 3.43
C TYR A 200 12.93 25.99 3.72
N GLU A 201 13.49 26.01 4.94
CA GLU A 201 14.34 24.93 5.43
C GLU A 201 13.49 23.91 6.20
N GLU A 202 13.84 22.63 6.08
CA GLU A 202 13.24 21.55 6.86
C GLU A 202 13.38 21.83 8.37
N THR A 203 12.28 21.67 9.10
CA THR A 203 12.24 21.93 10.54
C THR A 203 11.91 20.69 11.35
N ILE A 204 12.81 20.31 12.26
CA ILE A 204 12.55 19.22 13.21
C ILE A 204 11.96 19.78 14.48
N TYR A 205 10.73 19.35 14.79
CA TYR A 205 10.11 19.51 16.10
C TYR A 205 10.31 20.91 16.73
N LYS A 206 10.10 21.94 15.92
CA LYS A 206 10.33 23.35 16.29
C LYS A 206 9.28 24.24 15.64
N LYS A 207 9.04 25.39 16.25
CA LYS A 207 8.16 26.41 15.65
C LYS A 207 8.72 26.92 14.32
N VAL A 208 7.81 27.14 13.39
CA VAL A 208 8.07 27.76 12.08
C VAL A 208 7.50 29.17 12.03
N SER A 209 7.70 29.87 10.91
CA SER A 209 7.17 31.23 10.73
C SER A 209 5.63 31.25 10.65
N PRO A 210 4.95 32.33 11.06
CA PRO A 210 3.50 32.45 10.89
C PRO A 210 3.02 32.26 9.46
N GLU A 211 3.77 32.74 8.45
CA GLU A 211 3.48 32.53 7.03
C GLU A 211 3.42 31.04 6.68
N GLN A 212 4.36 30.23 7.20
CA GLN A 212 4.36 28.79 6.98
C GLN A 212 3.15 28.12 7.63
N VAL A 213 2.80 28.50 8.85
CA VAL A 213 1.64 27.92 9.54
C VAL A 213 0.35 28.27 8.81
N ASP A 214 0.20 29.54 8.40
CA ASP A 214 -1.02 30.02 7.75
C ASP A 214 -1.17 29.40 6.35
N GLY A 215 -0.07 29.27 5.59
CA GLY A 215 -0.07 28.59 4.30
C GLY A 215 -0.35 27.09 4.40
N MET A 216 0.23 26.40 5.38
CA MET A 216 -0.09 24.98 5.66
C MET A 216 -1.59 24.80 5.92
N ILE A 217 -2.16 25.64 6.79
CA ILE A 217 -3.59 25.58 7.16
C ILE A 217 -4.48 25.91 5.97
N GLU A 218 -4.16 26.93 5.17
CA GLU A 218 -4.95 27.31 4.00
C GLU A 218 -5.14 26.11 3.04
N TYR A 219 -4.05 25.44 2.68
CA TYR A 219 -4.12 24.30 1.77
C TYR A 219 -4.69 23.05 2.45
N ALA A 220 -4.49 22.88 3.76
CA ALA A 220 -5.14 21.81 4.50
C ALA A 220 -6.68 21.95 4.49
N GLU A 221 -7.19 23.15 4.70
CA GLU A 221 -8.62 23.45 4.63
C GLU A 221 -9.18 23.24 3.22
N LYS A 222 -8.47 23.70 2.17
CA LYS A 222 -8.85 23.44 0.78
C LYS A 222 -8.94 21.95 0.46
N SER A 223 -7.94 21.16 0.89
CA SER A 223 -7.95 19.71 0.70
C SER A 223 -9.19 19.06 1.33
N LEU A 224 -9.48 19.41 2.59
CA LEU A 224 -10.65 18.88 3.30
C LEU A 224 -11.97 19.29 2.64
N ASP A 225 -12.07 20.51 2.10
CA ASP A 225 -13.25 20.96 1.36
C ASP A 225 -13.47 20.12 0.09
N TYR A 226 -12.42 19.85 -0.70
CA TYR A 226 -12.54 18.98 -1.88
C TYR A 226 -12.90 17.54 -1.51
N TYR A 227 -12.36 16.99 -0.42
CA TYR A 227 -12.78 15.68 0.07
C TYR A 227 -14.24 15.67 0.53
N GLN A 228 -14.74 16.74 1.14
CA GLN A 228 -16.16 16.85 1.51
C GLN A 228 -17.06 16.93 0.28
N GLN A 229 -16.66 17.69 -0.75
CA GLN A 229 -17.37 17.71 -2.04
C GLN A 229 -17.40 16.31 -2.67
N LEU A 230 -16.29 15.58 -2.63
CA LEU A 230 -16.20 14.20 -3.13
C LEU A 230 -17.08 13.24 -2.34
N ILE A 231 -17.10 13.33 -1.01
CA ILE A 231 -18.00 12.54 -0.15
C ILE A 231 -19.47 12.85 -0.48
N ALA A 232 -19.82 14.12 -0.70
CA ALA A 232 -21.17 14.52 -1.06
C ALA A 232 -21.60 14.01 -2.44
N LEU A 233 -20.65 13.93 -3.38
CA LEU A 233 -20.87 13.39 -4.73
C LEU A 233 -21.00 11.87 -4.72
N ASN A 234 -20.07 11.18 -4.06
CA ASN A 234 -20.06 9.73 -3.92
C ASN A 234 -19.40 9.30 -2.60
N PRO A 235 -20.20 8.99 -1.57
CA PRO A 235 -19.67 8.61 -0.24
C PRO A 235 -18.97 7.24 -0.24
N ASN A 236 -19.14 6.44 -1.30
CA ASN A 236 -18.54 5.13 -1.47
C ASN A 236 -17.32 5.14 -2.40
N TYR A 237 -16.87 6.32 -2.84
CA TYR A 237 -15.72 6.47 -3.71
C TYR A 237 -14.45 5.90 -3.07
N ASN A 238 -13.69 5.11 -3.83
CA ASN A 238 -12.40 4.56 -3.41
C ASN A 238 -11.28 5.43 -3.96
N THR A 239 -10.59 6.12 -3.04
CA THR A 239 -9.45 6.98 -3.32
C THR A 239 -8.21 6.17 -3.70
N LEU A 240 -7.28 6.83 -4.40
CA LEU A 240 -5.98 6.26 -4.75
C LEU A 240 -5.23 5.79 -3.49
N ALA A 241 -4.95 4.48 -3.40
CA ALA A 241 -4.13 3.82 -2.37
C ALA A 241 -4.62 3.85 -0.91
N ILE A 242 -5.56 4.73 -0.52
CA ILE A 242 -6.02 4.86 0.88
C ILE A 242 -7.37 4.17 1.11
N GLY A 243 -8.13 3.82 0.06
CA GLY A 243 -9.44 3.18 0.19
C GLY A 243 -10.57 4.20 0.21
N ASN A 244 -11.65 3.96 0.95
CA ASN A 244 -12.83 4.81 0.90
C ASN A 244 -12.55 6.29 1.26
N VAL A 245 -13.23 7.21 0.57
CA VAL A 245 -13.05 8.66 0.74
C VAL A 245 -13.29 9.16 2.16
N GLN A 246 -14.22 8.56 2.92
CA GLN A 246 -14.45 8.95 4.32
C GLN A 246 -13.24 8.61 5.19
N LEU A 247 -12.60 7.46 4.95
CA LEU A 247 -11.34 7.13 5.62
C LEU A 247 -10.24 8.12 5.24
N LYS A 248 -10.11 8.43 3.95
CA LYS A 248 -9.09 9.37 3.48
C LYS A 248 -9.27 10.77 4.10
N TYR A 249 -10.51 11.28 4.17
CA TYR A 249 -10.83 12.55 4.84
C TYR A 249 -10.41 12.53 6.31
N ALA A 250 -10.79 11.47 7.04
CA ALA A 250 -10.46 11.33 8.46
C ALA A 250 -8.93 11.21 8.68
N ASN A 251 -8.24 10.44 7.83
CA ASN A 251 -6.79 10.32 7.84
C ASN A 251 -6.11 11.67 7.55
N SER A 252 -6.62 12.47 6.61
CA SER A 252 -6.10 13.82 6.35
C SER A 252 -6.27 14.73 7.58
N CYS A 253 -7.40 14.66 8.29
CA CYS A 253 -7.58 15.42 9.54
C CYS A 253 -6.53 15.06 10.60
N LEU A 254 -6.26 13.77 10.80
CA LEU A 254 -5.25 13.29 11.75
C LEU A 254 -3.83 13.63 11.28
N HIS A 255 -3.57 13.52 9.98
CA HIS A 255 -2.31 13.95 9.38
C HIS A 255 -2.04 15.43 9.70
N TYR A 256 -3.00 16.33 9.45
CA TYR A 256 -2.86 17.75 9.76
C TYR A 256 -2.72 18.05 11.25
N TYR A 257 -3.42 17.30 12.10
CA TYR A 257 -3.21 17.37 13.55
C TYR A 257 -1.75 17.04 13.93
N TYR A 258 -1.20 15.92 13.46
CA TYR A 258 0.18 15.54 13.78
C TYR A 258 1.22 16.45 13.13
N SER A 259 0.96 16.95 11.92
CA SER A 259 1.79 17.94 11.22
C SER A 259 1.87 19.27 12.00
N LEU A 260 0.75 19.79 12.51
CA LEU A 260 0.80 21.00 13.35
C LEU A 260 1.44 20.75 14.72
N ARG A 261 1.30 19.54 15.27
CA ARG A 261 2.00 19.13 16.49
C ARG A 261 3.52 19.02 16.27
N SER A 262 3.95 18.59 15.09
CA SER A 262 5.37 18.49 14.74
C SER A 262 6.04 19.87 14.70
N ILE A 263 5.30 20.95 14.51
CA ILE A 263 5.83 22.33 14.56
C ILE A 263 5.42 23.10 15.83
N LEU A 264 5.02 22.40 16.88
CA LEU A 264 4.68 22.96 18.20
C LEU A 264 3.50 23.95 18.16
N GLU A 265 2.48 23.66 17.35
CA GLU A 265 1.22 24.42 17.24
C GLU A 265 0.00 23.60 17.71
N PRO A 266 -0.05 23.15 18.99
CA PRO A 266 -1.08 22.22 19.46
C PRO A 266 -2.50 22.80 19.47
N GLU A 267 -2.66 24.11 19.68
CA GLU A 267 -3.98 24.77 19.66
C GLU A 267 -4.59 24.77 18.26
N LYS A 268 -3.77 25.05 17.23
CA LYS A 268 -4.18 24.97 15.83
C LYS A 268 -4.37 23.52 15.40
N ALA A 269 -3.54 22.59 15.88
CA ALA A 269 -3.71 21.17 15.59
C ALA A 269 -5.09 20.65 16.01
N GLN A 270 -5.57 21.09 17.18
CA GLN A 270 -6.83 20.64 17.76
C GLN A 270 -8.03 20.89 16.83
N THR A 271 -8.01 21.97 16.03
CA THR A 271 -9.12 22.28 15.12
C THR A 271 -9.29 21.26 13.99
N PHE A 272 -8.23 20.54 13.63
CA PHE A 272 -8.30 19.44 12.66
C PHE A 272 -8.74 18.13 13.32
N LEU A 273 -8.31 17.87 14.55
CA LEU A 273 -8.77 16.71 15.31
C LEU A 273 -10.28 16.73 15.53
N GLU A 274 -10.86 17.91 15.79
CA GLU A 274 -12.30 18.11 15.97
C GLU A 274 -13.13 17.86 14.71
N LYS A 275 -12.52 17.86 13.52
CA LYS A 275 -13.19 17.56 12.24
C LYS A 275 -13.15 16.07 11.88
N ALA A 276 -12.24 15.31 12.49
CA ALA A 276 -12.08 13.91 12.17
C ALA A 276 -13.32 13.11 12.62
N GLU A 277 -13.87 12.31 11.72
CA GLU A 277 -14.91 11.34 12.04
C GLU A 277 -14.61 10.04 11.28
N TYR A 278 -14.35 8.97 12.02
CA TYR A 278 -14.07 7.67 11.43
C TYR A 278 -15.33 6.83 11.34
N PRO A 279 -15.59 6.19 10.18
CA PRO A 279 -16.67 5.20 10.08
C PRO A 279 -16.49 4.06 11.07
N THR A 280 -17.61 3.56 11.59
CA THR A 280 -17.66 2.51 12.62
C THR A 280 -16.78 1.29 12.32
N PRO A 281 -16.72 0.73 11.09
CA PRO A 281 -15.89 -0.45 10.81
C PRO A 281 -14.39 -0.23 11.10
N TYR A 282 -13.86 0.95 10.77
CA TYR A 282 -12.46 1.29 11.06
C TYR A 282 -12.21 1.50 12.55
N LEU A 283 -13.17 2.07 13.27
CA LEU A 283 -13.09 2.21 14.73
C LEU A 283 -13.15 0.86 15.44
N THR A 284 -14.00 -0.05 14.97
CA THR A 284 -14.06 -1.42 15.48
C THR A 284 -12.74 -2.14 15.24
N PHE A 285 -12.19 -2.04 14.01
CA PHE A 285 -10.86 -2.58 13.70
C PHE A 285 -9.76 -2.04 14.63
N ALA A 286 -9.70 -0.72 14.81
CA ALA A 286 -8.73 -0.07 15.69
C ALA A 286 -8.86 -0.53 17.14
N LYS A 287 -10.08 -0.60 17.67
CA LYS A 287 -10.32 -1.07 19.04
C LYS A 287 -9.94 -2.53 19.21
N SER A 288 -10.25 -3.41 18.25
CA SER A 288 -9.85 -4.81 18.30
C SER A 288 -8.32 -4.98 18.32
N LEU A 289 -7.57 -4.14 17.58
CA LEU A 289 -6.11 -4.09 17.66
C LEU A 289 -5.60 -3.67 19.05
N LEU A 290 -6.17 -2.60 19.62
CA LEU A 290 -5.78 -2.12 20.95
C LEU A 290 -6.12 -3.13 22.05
N ASP A 291 -7.24 -3.83 21.93
CA ASP A 291 -7.70 -4.80 22.93
C ASP A 291 -6.83 -6.05 23.03
N ASP A 292 -6.13 -6.42 21.94
CA ASP A 292 -5.16 -7.53 21.98
C ASP A 292 -3.84 -7.16 22.65
N CYS A 293 -3.59 -5.87 22.82
CA CYS A 293 -2.39 -5.36 23.44
C CYS A 293 -2.49 -5.45 24.96
N ALA A 294 -1.47 -6.00 25.62
CA ALA A 294 -1.34 -5.96 27.07
C ALA A 294 -1.24 -4.49 27.58
N PRO A 295 -1.56 -4.23 28.88
CA PRO A 295 -1.43 -2.90 29.44
C PRO A 295 -0.02 -2.32 29.27
N ASN A 296 0.05 -1.01 28.98
CA ASN A 296 1.31 -0.27 28.82
C ASN A 296 2.23 -0.82 27.70
N SER A 297 1.71 -1.44 26.64
CA SER A 297 2.54 -2.02 25.56
C SER A 297 2.89 -1.03 24.43
N PHE A 298 3.80 -1.43 23.54
CA PHE A 298 3.91 -0.86 22.19
C PHE A 298 2.99 -1.60 21.21
N LEU A 299 2.42 -0.88 20.27
CA LEU A 299 1.79 -1.41 19.06
C LEU A 299 2.43 -0.75 17.84
N PHE A 300 3.21 -1.51 17.09
CA PHE A 300 3.83 -1.08 15.84
C PHE A 300 2.89 -1.36 14.66
N THR A 301 2.61 -0.32 13.88
CA THR A 301 1.76 -0.35 12.70
C THR A 301 2.55 -0.07 11.43
N ASN A 302 1.98 -0.34 10.25
CA ASN A 302 2.71 -0.28 8.98
C ASN A 302 2.29 0.85 8.05
N GLY A 303 1.13 1.48 8.24
CA GLY A 303 0.67 2.50 7.33
C GLY A 303 -0.45 3.36 7.89
N ASP A 304 -1.07 4.13 7.01
CA ASP A 304 -2.07 5.11 7.41
C ASP A 304 -3.36 4.45 7.90
N ASN A 305 -3.78 3.38 7.21
CA ASN A 305 -5.07 2.72 7.43
C ASN A 305 -5.14 1.91 8.73
N ASP A 306 -4.00 1.45 9.27
CA ASP A 306 -3.94 0.82 10.59
C ASP A 306 -3.51 1.80 11.69
N SER A 307 -2.80 2.90 11.39
CA SER A 307 -2.32 3.85 12.41
C SER A 307 -3.33 4.94 12.78
N TYR A 308 -3.91 5.65 11.81
CA TYR A 308 -4.71 6.82 12.12
C TYR A 308 -6.03 6.51 12.85
N PRO A 309 -6.78 5.44 12.50
CA PRO A 309 -7.95 5.02 13.29
C PRO A 309 -7.61 4.73 14.77
N LEU A 310 -6.42 4.17 15.05
CA LEU A 310 -5.96 3.92 16.42
C LEU A 310 -5.71 5.23 17.17
N TRP A 311 -4.99 6.17 16.56
CA TRP A 311 -4.74 7.47 17.17
C TRP A 311 -6.04 8.25 17.41
N TYR A 312 -7.00 8.18 16.50
CA TYR A 312 -8.33 8.76 16.73
C TYR A 312 -9.02 8.12 17.94
N ALA A 313 -9.04 6.78 18.03
CA ALA A 313 -9.64 6.08 19.17
C ALA A 313 -8.99 6.49 20.51
N GLN A 314 -7.68 6.73 20.52
CA GLN A 314 -6.96 7.18 21.71
C GLN A 314 -7.21 8.65 22.04
N LEU A 315 -7.06 9.54 21.05
CA LEU A 315 -7.10 10.99 21.24
C LEU A 315 -8.52 11.52 21.48
N VAL A 316 -9.51 10.97 20.76
CA VAL A 316 -10.89 11.47 20.78
C VAL A 316 -11.76 10.64 21.72
N LEU A 317 -11.64 9.31 21.69
CA LEU A 317 -12.49 8.43 22.51
C LEU A 317 -11.87 8.07 23.86
N GLY A 318 -10.60 8.44 24.10
CA GLY A 318 -9.87 8.08 25.32
C GLY A 318 -9.69 6.56 25.50
N TYR A 319 -9.72 5.80 24.39
CA TYR A 319 -9.69 4.34 24.42
C TYR A 319 -8.26 3.80 24.45
N ARG A 320 -7.91 2.97 25.45
CA ARG A 320 -6.59 2.33 25.58
C ARG A 320 -5.40 3.28 25.35
N THR A 321 -5.45 4.44 26.00
CA THR A 321 -4.37 5.46 25.94
C THR A 321 -3.09 5.02 26.66
N ASP A 322 -3.10 3.85 27.32
CA ASP A 322 -1.93 3.20 27.89
C ASP A 322 -1.04 2.51 26.83
N VAL A 323 -1.58 2.16 25.67
CA VAL A 323 -0.82 1.55 24.56
C VAL A 323 -0.15 2.63 23.74
N ILE A 324 1.14 2.50 23.45
CA ILE A 324 1.85 3.45 22.58
C ILE A 324 1.78 2.92 21.14
N VAL A 325 1.05 3.62 20.28
CA VAL A 325 0.89 3.27 18.86
C VAL A 325 1.92 4.01 18.02
N LEU A 326 2.77 3.26 17.28
CA LEU A 326 3.86 3.80 16.46
C LEU A 326 3.77 3.26 15.03
N ASN A 327 3.60 4.16 14.06
CA ASN A 327 3.74 3.84 12.64
C ASN A 327 5.21 3.65 12.28
N GLN A 328 5.61 2.40 12.02
CA GLN A 328 6.97 2.02 11.65
C GLN A 328 7.45 2.72 10.38
N SER A 329 6.58 2.90 9.39
CA SER A 329 6.93 3.54 8.11
C SER A 329 7.33 5.00 8.27
N LEU A 330 6.96 5.63 9.39
CA LEU A 330 7.31 7.01 9.72
C LEU A 330 8.49 7.11 10.70
N MET A 331 9.01 5.99 11.22
CA MET A 331 10.09 6.01 12.22
C MET A 331 11.43 6.53 11.68
N SER A 332 11.62 6.53 10.36
CA SER A 332 12.77 7.17 9.71
C SER A 332 12.64 8.69 9.59
N SER A 333 11.45 9.27 9.85
CA SER A 333 11.24 10.71 9.84
C SER A 333 11.70 11.32 11.17
N PRO A 334 12.70 12.23 11.16
CA PRO A 334 13.22 12.85 12.38
C PRO A 334 12.14 13.60 13.18
N ALA A 335 11.25 14.31 12.48
CA ALA A 335 10.18 15.09 13.11
C ALA A 335 9.14 14.19 13.77
N TYR A 336 8.77 13.09 13.10
CA TYR A 336 7.85 12.09 13.66
C TYR A 336 8.45 11.40 14.88
N PHE A 337 9.69 10.91 14.76
CA PHE A 337 10.40 10.25 15.84
C PHE A 337 10.46 11.17 17.08
N LYS A 338 10.83 12.44 16.90
CA LYS A 338 10.92 13.40 18.01
C LYS A 338 9.56 13.69 18.65
N LEU A 339 8.54 13.90 17.83
CA LEU A 339 7.18 14.12 18.31
C LEU A 339 6.73 12.96 19.21
N PHE A 340 6.90 11.72 18.77
CA PHE A 340 6.47 10.55 19.54
C PHE A 340 7.36 10.30 20.77
N GLN A 341 8.67 10.56 20.69
CA GLN A 341 9.54 10.53 21.86
C GLN A 341 9.03 11.49 22.94
N ASP A 342 8.70 12.73 22.59
CA ASP A 342 8.28 13.76 23.56
C ASP A 342 6.86 13.53 24.08
N LEU A 343 5.96 13.01 23.25
CA LEU A 343 4.59 12.71 23.68
C LEU A 343 4.51 11.56 24.68
N TYR A 344 5.31 10.50 24.48
CA TYR A 344 5.19 9.27 25.26
C TYR A 344 6.35 9.03 26.23
N GLN A 345 7.38 9.88 26.22
CA GLN A 345 8.57 9.79 27.07
C GLN A 345 9.25 8.42 26.99
N VAL A 346 9.40 7.92 25.76
CA VAL A 346 9.98 6.60 25.47
C VAL A 346 11.50 6.67 25.56
N GLU A 347 12.14 5.69 26.21
CA GLU A 347 13.60 5.59 26.25
C GLU A 347 14.15 5.14 24.89
N THR A 348 15.27 5.72 24.45
CA THR A 348 15.91 5.43 23.16
C THR A 348 17.38 5.86 23.19
N ASN A 349 18.26 5.07 22.57
CA ASN A 349 19.68 5.42 22.41
C ASN A 349 19.96 6.14 21.08
N LEU A 350 18.97 6.26 20.19
CA LEU A 350 19.11 6.94 18.91
C LEU A 350 19.03 8.47 19.08
N PRO A 351 20.12 9.21 18.80
CA PRO A 351 20.11 10.66 18.86
C PRO A 351 19.39 11.26 17.66
N ILE A 352 18.25 11.90 17.93
CA ILE A 352 17.36 12.53 16.93
C ILE A 352 18.07 13.56 16.05
N GLN A 353 19.05 14.27 16.61
CA GLN A 353 19.81 15.29 15.89
C GLN A 353 20.73 14.68 14.83
N GLU A 354 21.20 13.45 15.02
CA GLU A 354 22.07 12.77 14.04
C GLU A 354 21.22 12.12 12.92
N ILE A 355 19.97 11.73 13.23
CA ILE A 355 18.98 11.26 12.24
C ILE A 355 18.59 12.36 11.23
N GLN A 356 18.62 13.64 11.63
CA GLN A 356 18.28 14.81 10.79
C GLN A 356 19.09 14.87 9.48
N ALA A 357 20.36 14.53 9.55
CA ALA A 357 21.31 14.77 8.47
C ALA A 357 21.21 13.71 7.35
N ASN A 358 20.58 12.56 7.61
CA ASN A 358 20.88 11.34 6.87
C ASN A 358 19.65 10.43 6.75
N LYS A 359 18.63 10.91 6.02
CA LYS A 359 17.32 10.25 5.82
C LYS A 359 17.38 8.87 5.12
N SER A 360 18.51 8.53 4.52
CA SER A 360 18.66 7.35 3.63
C SER A 360 19.75 6.37 4.09
N MET A 361 20.09 6.35 5.38
CA MET A 361 21.15 5.46 5.88
C MET A 361 20.66 4.04 6.10
N TYR A 362 21.54 3.09 5.75
CA TYR A 362 21.34 1.66 5.92
C TYR A 362 22.60 1.01 6.47
N LEU A 363 22.43 -0.02 7.30
CA LEU A 363 23.55 -0.92 7.63
C LEU A 363 23.52 -2.12 6.69
N VAL A 364 24.67 -2.48 6.13
CA VAL A 364 24.83 -3.67 5.30
C VAL A 364 25.02 -4.89 6.19
N VAL A 365 24.24 -5.94 5.96
CA VAL A 365 24.26 -7.15 6.80
C VAL A 365 25.19 -8.20 6.21
N ASP A 366 26.08 -8.75 7.04
CA ASP A 366 26.91 -9.89 6.70
C ASP A 366 26.21 -11.19 7.09
N GLN A 367 25.60 -11.85 6.10
CA GLN A 367 24.86 -13.11 6.27
C GLN A 367 25.75 -14.29 6.69
N GLU A 368 27.08 -14.16 6.60
CA GLU A 368 28.03 -15.19 7.04
C GLU A 368 28.55 -14.96 8.47
N ASN A 369 28.26 -13.79 9.06
CA ASN A 369 28.66 -13.47 10.42
C ASN A 369 27.56 -13.87 11.41
N ASP A 370 27.82 -14.96 12.16
CA ASP A 370 26.93 -15.52 13.18
C ASP A 370 27.29 -15.06 14.61
N GLU A 371 28.28 -14.18 14.80
CA GLU A 371 28.59 -13.64 16.13
C GLU A 371 27.53 -12.61 16.54
N PRO A 372 26.74 -12.83 17.61
CA PRO A 372 25.63 -11.93 17.93
C PRO A 372 26.10 -10.51 18.26
N ALA A 373 25.65 -9.53 17.48
CA ALA A 373 25.82 -8.11 17.80
C ALA A 373 24.65 -7.61 18.67
N SER A 374 24.92 -6.70 19.59
CA SER A 374 23.91 -5.99 20.37
C SER A 374 23.25 -4.86 19.55
N ILE A 375 22.04 -4.46 19.91
CA ILE A 375 21.35 -3.32 19.27
C ILE A 375 22.14 -2.01 19.47
N GLU A 376 22.82 -1.87 20.60
CA GLU A 376 23.72 -0.76 20.89
C GLU A 376 24.92 -0.72 19.93
N GLU A 377 25.52 -1.86 19.60
CA GLU A 377 26.61 -1.95 18.63
C GLU A 377 26.15 -1.62 17.21
N LEU A 378 24.97 -2.10 16.80
CA LEU A 378 24.37 -1.74 15.51
C LEU A 378 24.11 -0.23 15.44
N THR A 379 23.52 0.32 16.51
CA THR A 379 23.25 1.76 16.63
C THR A 379 24.53 2.56 16.59
N ALA A 380 25.57 2.17 17.33
CA ALA A 380 26.85 2.86 17.33
C ALA A 380 27.50 2.84 15.94
N THR A 381 27.45 1.71 15.23
CA THR A 381 27.95 1.59 13.85
C THR A 381 27.22 2.55 12.91
N LEU A 382 25.89 2.61 13.00
CA LEU A 382 25.10 3.55 12.19
C LEU A 382 25.49 5.00 12.46
N LEU A 383 25.65 5.37 13.74
CA LEU A 383 26.00 6.74 14.12
C LEU A 383 27.41 7.12 13.68
N ASP A 384 28.36 6.18 13.68
CA ASP A 384 29.71 6.41 13.15
C ASP A 384 29.67 6.65 11.63
N GLN A 385 28.89 5.86 10.89
CA GLN A 385 28.67 6.07 9.46
C GLN A 385 27.99 7.41 9.15
N ILE A 386 27.00 7.79 9.95
CA ILE A 386 26.35 9.11 9.83
C ILE A 386 27.37 10.24 10.04
N LYS A 387 28.30 10.08 10.99
CA LYS A 387 29.34 11.08 11.30
C LYS A 387 30.46 11.13 10.29
N SER A 388 30.80 9.99 9.66
CA SER A 388 31.84 9.93 8.64
C SER A 388 31.41 10.62 7.34
N GLY A 389 30.10 10.71 7.08
CA GLY A 389 29.54 11.26 5.85
C GLY A 389 29.85 10.39 4.62
N GLU A 390 30.10 9.10 4.83
CA GLU A 390 30.37 8.15 3.76
C GLU A 390 29.06 7.78 3.06
N GLU A 391 28.90 8.15 1.80
CA GLU A 391 27.69 7.89 1.01
C GLU A 391 27.80 6.61 0.15
N ASP A 392 28.98 5.99 0.12
CA ASP A 392 29.26 4.80 -0.67
C ASP A 392 28.87 3.53 0.11
N VAL A 393 27.72 2.96 -0.24
CA VAL A 393 27.15 1.78 0.42
C VAL A 393 28.11 0.58 0.42
N MET A 394 29.02 0.50 -0.56
CA MET A 394 30.00 -0.59 -0.66
C MET A 394 31.19 -0.44 0.29
N LYS A 395 31.35 0.73 0.93
CA LYS A 395 32.39 1.00 1.93
C LYS A 395 31.88 0.93 3.36
N PHE A 396 30.57 0.78 3.56
CA PHE A 396 30.01 0.62 4.91
C PHE A 396 30.52 -0.65 5.58
N ASP A 397 30.87 -0.51 6.86
CA ASP A 397 31.14 -1.64 7.73
C ASP A 397 29.93 -2.58 7.73
N ARG A 398 30.21 -3.86 7.50
CA ARG A 398 29.17 -4.90 7.49
C ARG A 398 28.88 -5.32 8.92
N VAL A 399 27.62 -5.35 9.29
CA VAL A 399 27.16 -5.74 10.63
C VAL A 399 26.72 -7.20 10.65
N SER A 400 26.78 -7.82 11.82
CA SER A 400 26.38 -9.22 11.99
C SER A 400 24.91 -9.46 11.62
N ALA A 401 24.63 -10.62 11.02
CA ALA A 401 23.26 -11.07 10.81
C ALA A 401 22.66 -11.66 12.09
N ALA A 402 23.48 -12.18 13.00
CA ALA A 402 23.06 -12.57 14.33
C ALA A 402 22.96 -11.32 15.22
N VAL A 403 21.80 -11.11 15.84
CA VAL A 403 21.53 -9.96 16.70
C VAL A 403 20.94 -10.43 18.02
N SER A 404 21.34 -9.76 19.10
CA SER A 404 20.84 -10.03 20.44
C SER A 404 20.35 -8.78 21.16
N PHE A 405 19.30 -8.93 21.95
CA PHE A 405 18.78 -7.85 22.80
C PHE A 405 17.98 -8.40 23.98
N ASN A 406 17.87 -7.60 25.04
CA ASN A 406 17.06 -7.98 26.19
C ASN A 406 15.58 -7.62 25.93
N TYR A 407 14.70 -8.59 26.14
CA TYR A 407 13.26 -8.40 26.03
C TYR A 407 12.53 -9.25 27.07
N GLN A 408 11.71 -8.60 27.89
CA GLN A 408 10.93 -9.23 28.96
C GLN A 408 11.75 -10.16 29.86
N GLY A 409 12.98 -9.76 30.19
CA GLY A 409 13.89 -10.52 31.06
C GLY A 409 14.59 -11.71 30.39
N ALA A 410 14.40 -11.92 29.08
CA ALA A 410 15.13 -12.89 28.28
C ALA A 410 16.14 -12.19 27.35
N ASN A 411 17.26 -12.86 27.08
CA ASN A 411 18.17 -12.44 26.02
C ASN A 411 17.73 -13.12 24.72
N LEU A 412 17.03 -12.38 23.86
CA LEU A 412 16.65 -12.85 22.53
C LEU A 412 17.89 -12.85 21.64
N VAL A 413 18.05 -13.92 20.86
CA VAL A 413 19.07 -13.99 19.80
C VAL A 413 18.36 -14.46 18.55
N TYR A 414 18.42 -13.65 17.50
CA TYR A 414 17.76 -13.93 16.23
C TYR A 414 18.72 -13.69 15.07
N HIS A 415 18.37 -14.24 13.91
CA HIS A 415 19.17 -14.08 12.70
C HIS A 415 18.37 -13.29 11.66
N HIS A 416 18.80 -12.06 11.40
CA HIS A 416 18.18 -11.18 10.41
C HIS A 416 18.21 -11.81 9.02
N LYS A 417 17.10 -11.69 8.29
CA LYS A 417 16.96 -12.30 6.96
C LYS A 417 17.09 -11.26 5.83
N GLY A 418 17.03 -9.97 6.15
CA GLY A 418 17.23 -8.89 5.19
C GLY A 418 18.71 -8.65 4.86
N GLN A 419 18.97 -8.06 3.70
CA GLN A 419 20.33 -7.64 3.30
C GLN A 419 20.76 -6.33 3.96
N LEU A 420 19.78 -5.53 4.42
CA LEU A 420 19.99 -4.22 5.00
C LEU A 420 19.18 -4.07 6.29
N TYR A 421 19.64 -3.20 7.17
CA TYR A 421 18.79 -2.53 8.17
C TYR A 421 18.52 -1.10 7.71
N SER A 422 17.25 -0.70 7.62
CA SER A 422 16.90 0.72 7.49
C SER A 422 16.96 1.41 8.85
N LEU A 423 17.06 2.75 8.85
CA LEU A 423 16.93 3.54 10.07
C LEU A 423 15.61 3.24 10.82
N GLY A 424 14.51 3.03 10.09
CA GLY A 424 13.21 2.69 10.69
C GLY A 424 13.24 1.33 11.40
N ASP A 425 13.94 0.33 10.85
CA ASP A 425 14.09 -0.98 11.50
C ASP A 425 14.89 -0.87 12.80
N LEU A 426 16.00 -0.12 12.77
CA LEU A 426 16.84 0.09 13.96
C LEU A 426 16.10 0.90 15.04
N ALA A 427 15.26 1.86 14.64
CA ALA A 427 14.44 2.63 15.55
C ALA A 427 13.43 1.75 16.33
N VAL A 428 12.77 0.81 15.64
CA VAL A 428 11.88 -0.15 16.29
C VAL A 428 12.64 -1.06 17.25
N LEU A 429 13.80 -1.58 16.83
CA LEU A 429 14.64 -2.45 17.67
C LEU A 429 15.19 -1.70 18.89
N ASP A 430 15.66 -0.46 18.73
CA ASP A 430 16.16 0.37 19.82
C ASP A 430 15.06 0.72 20.82
N PHE A 431 13.83 1.00 20.36
CA PHE A 431 12.70 1.24 21.26
C PHE A 431 12.39 0.00 22.12
N MET A 432 12.38 -1.18 21.51
CA MET A 432 12.16 -2.42 22.27
C MET A 432 13.30 -2.71 23.24
N ASN A 433 14.55 -2.56 22.79
CA ASN A 433 15.74 -2.82 23.61
C ASN A 433 15.89 -1.82 24.77
N SER A 434 15.58 -0.54 24.54
CA SER A 434 15.63 0.52 25.55
C SER A 434 14.46 0.45 26.53
N ASN A 435 13.40 -0.29 26.23
CA ASN A 435 12.22 -0.44 27.09
C ASN A 435 11.88 -1.93 27.27
N PRO A 436 12.80 -2.75 27.82
CA PRO A 436 12.72 -4.22 27.74
C PRO A 436 11.53 -4.81 28.51
N ASP A 437 11.01 -4.09 29.50
CA ASP A 437 9.84 -4.51 30.28
C ASP A 437 8.51 -4.26 29.54
N ARG A 438 8.53 -3.49 28.45
CA ARG A 438 7.34 -3.12 27.69
C ARG A 438 7.01 -4.21 26.66
N PRO A 439 5.81 -4.82 26.72
CA PRO A 439 5.38 -5.75 25.67
C PRO A 439 5.32 -5.06 24.30
N ALA A 440 5.67 -5.76 23.23
CA ALA A 440 5.63 -5.27 21.86
C ALA A 440 4.65 -6.09 21.01
N TYR A 441 3.76 -5.38 20.32
CA TYR A 441 2.78 -5.94 19.40
C TYR A 441 2.94 -5.30 18.03
N PHE A 442 2.54 -6.04 17.00
CA PHE A 442 2.64 -5.62 15.60
C PHE A 442 1.32 -5.87 14.88
N SER A 443 0.86 -4.91 14.08
CA SER A 443 -0.33 -5.08 13.23
C SER A 443 -0.09 -6.06 12.07
N SER A 444 1.15 -6.49 11.82
CA SER A 444 1.49 -7.49 10.80
C SER A 444 2.76 -8.24 11.18
N ASP A 445 2.89 -9.49 10.72
CA ASP A 445 4.10 -10.30 10.86
C ASP A 445 5.19 -9.99 9.84
N PHE A 446 4.92 -9.16 8.82
CA PHE A 446 5.85 -8.91 7.71
C PHE A 446 7.23 -8.43 8.17
N VAL A 447 7.25 -7.47 9.10
CA VAL A 447 8.50 -6.90 9.63
C VAL A 447 9.24 -7.93 10.47
N LEU A 448 8.51 -8.68 11.30
CA LEU A 448 9.07 -9.76 12.13
C LEU A 448 9.66 -10.87 11.26
N LYS A 449 9.02 -11.19 10.13
CA LYS A 449 9.54 -12.11 9.11
C LYS A 449 10.84 -11.62 8.49
N ARG A 450 10.87 -10.35 8.06
CA ARG A 450 12.09 -9.74 7.49
C ARG A 450 13.22 -9.69 8.53
N ALA A 451 12.89 -9.37 9.77
CA ALA A 451 13.82 -9.33 10.89
C ALA A 451 14.29 -10.73 11.34
N GLY A 452 13.63 -11.82 10.93
CA GLY A 452 13.96 -13.16 11.41
C GLY A 452 13.49 -13.45 12.84
N LEU A 453 12.46 -12.72 13.30
CA LEU A 453 11.90 -12.81 14.65
C LEU A 453 10.65 -13.70 14.75
N LEU A 454 10.19 -14.33 13.66
CA LEU A 454 8.94 -15.12 13.66
C LEU A 454 8.90 -16.22 14.72
N ASP A 455 10.03 -16.88 14.97
CA ASP A 455 10.11 -17.94 15.98
C ASP A 455 9.84 -17.42 17.40
N HIS A 456 9.99 -16.10 17.61
CA HIS A 456 9.74 -15.41 18.87
C HIS A 456 8.38 -14.72 18.91
N THR A 457 7.41 -15.14 18.10
CA THR A 457 6.10 -14.49 18.05
C THR A 457 4.98 -15.34 18.64
N SER A 458 3.93 -14.67 19.10
CA SER A 458 2.65 -15.28 19.45
C SER A 458 1.56 -14.56 18.66
N LYS A 459 0.82 -15.28 17.83
CA LYS A 459 -0.34 -14.71 17.14
C LYS A 459 -1.47 -14.49 18.13
N LYS A 460 -2.00 -13.27 18.14
CA LYS A 460 -3.28 -12.91 18.77
C LYS A 460 -4.35 -12.84 17.67
N THR A 461 -5.52 -12.28 17.96
CA THR A 461 -6.57 -12.14 16.94
C THR A 461 -6.12 -11.18 15.85
N MET A 462 -5.92 -9.92 16.22
CA MET A 462 -5.66 -8.82 15.31
C MET A 462 -4.21 -8.37 15.34
N CYS A 463 -3.33 -8.94 16.15
CA CYS A 463 -1.93 -8.54 16.16
C CYS A 463 -1.00 -9.71 16.44
N VAL A 464 0.29 -9.47 16.23
CA VAL A 464 1.36 -10.42 16.51
C VAL A 464 2.16 -9.88 17.68
N ALA A 465 2.20 -10.64 18.78
CA ALA A 465 2.98 -10.28 19.95
C ALA A 465 4.41 -10.82 19.82
N LEU A 466 5.41 -10.02 20.17
CA LEU A 466 6.77 -10.53 20.39
C LEU A 466 6.84 -11.16 21.77
N THR A 467 7.48 -12.32 21.89
CA THR A 467 7.55 -13.14 23.10
C THR A 467 8.98 -13.61 23.38
N PRO A 468 9.34 -13.81 24.67
CA PRO A 468 10.68 -14.26 25.05
C PRO A 468 10.95 -15.75 24.73
N SER A 469 9.91 -16.53 24.41
CA SER A 469 9.99 -17.98 24.14
C SER A 469 9.52 -18.32 22.73
N VAL A 470 9.80 -19.55 22.28
CA VAL A 470 9.45 -20.00 20.93
C VAL A 470 7.93 -20.18 20.79
N ASN A 471 7.41 -19.65 19.68
CA ASN A 471 6.06 -19.74 19.09
C ASN A 471 4.95 -20.35 19.95
N LEU A 472 4.08 -19.50 20.49
CA LEU A 472 2.81 -19.89 21.13
C LEU A 472 1.66 -19.25 20.36
N GLU A 473 0.84 -20.02 19.66
CA GLU A 473 -0.48 -19.52 19.25
C GLU A 473 -1.38 -19.49 20.48
N GLU A 474 -1.89 -18.30 20.84
CA GLU A 474 -2.77 -18.12 22.00
C GLU A 474 -4.05 -17.43 21.57
N TYR A 475 -5.10 -18.22 21.35
CA TYR A 475 -6.46 -17.73 21.22
C TYR A 475 -7.19 -17.91 22.56
N THR A 476 -7.35 -16.81 23.30
CA THR A 476 -8.01 -16.83 24.62
C THR A 476 -9.54 -16.80 24.48
N ASP A 477 -10.29 -17.20 25.52
CA ASP A 477 -11.76 -17.11 25.52
C ASP A 477 -12.24 -15.68 25.24
N THR A 478 -11.62 -14.68 25.84
CA THR A 478 -11.94 -13.26 25.60
C THR A 478 -11.81 -12.88 24.13
N VAL A 479 -10.78 -13.40 23.45
CA VAL A 479 -10.51 -13.19 22.03
C VAL A 479 -11.62 -13.80 21.17
N ILE A 480 -12.06 -15.02 21.51
CA ILE A 480 -13.10 -15.75 20.78
C ILE A 480 -14.44 -15.03 20.91
N GLU A 481 -14.82 -14.64 22.13
CA GLU A 481 -16.07 -13.91 22.40
C GLU A 481 -16.14 -12.56 21.67
N ARG A 482 -15.01 -11.83 21.60
CA ARG A 482 -14.95 -10.58 20.84
C ARG A 482 -15.12 -10.83 19.34
N THR A 483 -14.50 -11.89 18.83
CA THR A 483 -14.61 -12.25 17.41
C THR A 483 -16.06 -12.59 17.06
N LEU A 484 -16.74 -13.38 17.89
CA LEU A 484 -18.17 -13.68 17.77
C LEU A 484 -19.02 -12.40 17.71
N SER A 485 -18.78 -11.45 18.62
CA SER A 485 -19.49 -10.16 18.62
C SER A 485 -19.24 -9.36 17.34
N GLU A 486 -18.03 -9.42 16.80
CA GLU A 486 -17.66 -8.67 15.59
C GLU A 486 -18.32 -9.27 14.34
N VAL A 487 -18.14 -10.58 14.11
CA VAL A 487 -18.72 -11.28 12.95
C VAL A 487 -20.24 -11.27 12.96
N ALA A 488 -20.88 -11.13 14.13
CA ALA A 488 -22.32 -11.01 14.25
C ALA A 488 -22.89 -9.71 13.66
N THR A 489 -22.06 -8.70 13.40
CA THR A 489 -22.50 -7.37 12.98
C THR A 489 -21.89 -6.87 11.66
N ILE A 490 -20.85 -7.54 11.16
CA ILE A 490 -20.15 -7.14 9.93
C ILE A 490 -21.05 -7.32 8.70
N THR A 491 -21.00 -6.40 7.74
CA THR A 491 -21.77 -6.48 6.49
C THR A 491 -20.86 -6.44 5.25
N ALA A 492 -21.38 -6.81 4.08
CA ALA A 492 -20.65 -6.66 2.81
C ALA A 492 -20.23 -5.20 2.54
N SER A 493 -21.07 -4.24 2.94
CA SER A 493 -20.74 -2.81 2.86
C SER A 493 -19.56 -2.45 3.75
N ASP A 494 -19.47 -3.02 4.95
CA ASP A 494 -18.33 -2.82 5.85
C ASP A 494 -17.05 -3.45 5.28
N MET A 495 -17.15 -4.62 4.67
CA MET A 495 -16.03 -5.29 4.00
C MET A 495 -15.50 -4.45 2.83
N ARG A 496 -16.41 -3.94 1.98
CA ARG A 496 -16.07 -3.01 0.91
C ARG A 496 -15.40 -1.76 1.45
N LEU A 497 -15.94 -1.20 2.54
CA LEU A 497 -15.39 -0.02 3.17
C LEU A 497 -13.96 -0.29 3.64
N LEU A 498 -13.73 -1.38 4.39
CA LEU A 498 -12.43 -1.76 4.93
C LEU A 498 -11.38 -2.09 3.85
N GLY A 499 -11.79 -2.47 2.64
CA GLY A 499 -10.90 -2.86 1.55
C GLY A 499 -9.91 -3.95 1.99
N ARG A 500 -8.60 -3.71 1.79
CA ARG A 500 -7.54 -4.66 2.19
C ARG A 500 -7.56 -5.06 3.67
N LEU A 501 -8.05 -4.19 4.57
CA LEU A 501 -8.21 -4.56 5.99
C LEU A 501 -9.29 -5.62 6.18
N GLY A 502 -10.33 -5.62 5.34
CA GLY A 502 -11.36 -6.66 5.30
C GLY A 502 -10.78 -8.01 4.91
N ASN A 503 -9.91 -8.04 3.88
CA ASN A 503 -9.23 -9.27 3.43
C ASN A 503 -8.39 -9.85 4.57
N TRP A 504 -7.69 -8.98 5.29
CA TRP A 504 -6.89 -9.39 6.44
C TRP A 504 -7.73 -9.91 7.62
N LYS A 505 -8.90 -9.32 7.89
CA LYS A 505 -9.85 -9.86 8.88
C LYS A 505 -10.31 -11.27 8.53
N LEU A 506 -10.68 -11.53 7.27
CA LEU A 506 -11.08 -12.86 6.84
C LEU A 506 -9.95 -13.88 6.98
N ILE A 507 -8.71 -13.51 6.68
CA ILE A 507 -7.53 -14.36 6.90
C ILE A 507 -7.39 -14.73 8.37
N ILE A 508 -7.61 -13.78 9.27
CA ILE A 508 -7.52 -14.00 10.72
C ILE A 508 -8.65 -14.92 11.18
N TRP A 509 -9.89 -14.62 10.80
CA TRP A 509 -11.06 -15.40 11.23
C TRP A 509 -10.99 -16.83 10.71
N THR A 510 -10.56 -17.05 9.47
CA THR A 510 -10.36 -18.41 8.93
C THR A 510 -9.30 -19.19 9.70
N LYS A 511 -8.17 -18.57 10.08
CA LYS A 511 -7.17 -19.21 10.94
C LYS A 511 -7.68 -19.53 12.34
N LEU A 512 -8.51 -18.66 12.92
CA LEU A 512 -9.13 -18.93 14.21
C LEU A 512 -10.13 -20.09 14.10
N ILE A 513 -10.93 -20.15 13.04
CA ILE A 513 -11.84 -21.28 12.77
C ILE A 513 -11.04 -22.58 12.69
N ASP A 514 -9.97 -22.62 11.88
CA ASP A 514 -9.11 -23.80 11.75
C ASP A 514 -8.54 -24.24 13.12
N HIS A 515 -8.06 -23.30 13.92
CA HIS A 515 -7.53 -23.59 15.26
C HIS A 515 -8.59 -24.15 16.21
N LEU A 516 -9.79 -23.57 16.23
CA LEU A 516 -10.89 -24.02 17.08
C LEU A 516 -11.41 -25.39 16.66
N ASP A 517 -11.42 -25.68 15.36
CA ASP A 517 -11.78 -26.98 14.80
C ASP A 517 -10.79 -28.07 15.24
N ASP A 518 -9.48 -27.79 15.20
CA ASP A 518 -8.42 -28.69 15.70
C ASP A 518 -8.57 -29.00 17.20
N GLN A 519 -9.21 -28.11 17.97
CA GLN A 519 -9.51 -28.29 19.39
C GLN A 519 -10.91 -28.87 19.66
N GLU A 520 -11.68 -29.19 18.62
CA GLU A 520 -13.09 -29.61 18.70
C GLU A 520 -13.99 -28.60 19.45
N ASP A 521 -13.67 -27.30 19.37
CA ASP A 521 -14.44 -26.23 20.00
C ASP A 521 -15.61 -25.77 19.10
N PRO A 522 -16.87 -25.89 19.55
CA PRO A 522 -18.05 -25.58 18.73
C PRO A 522 -18.13 -24.10 18.30
N ARG A 523 -17.39 -23.19 18.96
CA ARG A 523 -17.38 -21.77 18.61
C ARG A 523 -16.76 -21.51 17.24
N GLY A 524 -15.91 -22.40 16.73
CA GLY A 524 -15.39 -22.31 15.35
C GLY A 524 -16.51 -22.39 14.31
N VAL A 525 -17.42 -23.35 14.47
CA VAL A 525 -18.62 -23.50 13.63
C VAL A 525 -19.55 -22.30 13.77
N GLU A 526 -19.74 -21.77 14.98
CA GLU A 526 -20.57 -20.59 15.22
C GLU A 526 -20.04 -19.35 14.50
N ILE A 527 -18.73 -19.07 14.58
CA ILE A 527 -18.08 -17.96 13.86
C ILE A 527 -18.31 -18.11 12.36
N ALA A 528 -18.08 -19.29 11.80
CA ALA A 528 -18.28 -19.55 10.39
C ALA A 528 -19.74 -19.29 9.96
N GLN A 529 -20.72 -19.76 10.74
CA GLN A 529 -22.16 -19.55 10.47
C GLN A 529 -22.54 -18.07 10.48
N LEU A 530 -21.99 -17.28 11.40
CA LEU A 530 -22.24 -15.84 11.46
C LEU A 530 -21.67 -15.11 10.23
N ILE A 531 -20.47 -15.49 9.78
CA ILE A 531 -19.86 -14.95 8.56
C ILE A 531 -20.75 -15.24 7.34
N ASP A 532 -21.19 -16.49 7.15
CA ASP A 532 -22.07 -16.89 6.05
C ASP A 532 -23.44 -16.19 6.09
N ALA A 533 -24.00 -16.03 7.29
CA ALA A 533 -25.28 -15.36 7.48
C ALA A 533 -25.23 -13.87 7.07
N ASN A 534 -24.13 -13.19 7.39
CA ASN A 534 -23.98 -11.75 7.26
C ASN A 534 -23.31 -11.28 5.96
N LEU A 535 -22.48 -12.12 5.31
CA LEU A 535 -21.82 -11.80 4.04
C LEU A 535 -22.47 -12.59 2.91
N LYS A 536 -23.50 -12.00 2.28
CA LYS A 536 -24.27 -12.63 1.18
C LYS A 536 -23.48 -12.66 -0.12
N ASP A 537 -23.62 -13.74 -0.89
CA ASP A 537 -22.84 -13.97 -2.11
C ASP A 537 -23.02 -12.85 -3.13
N GLU A 538 -24.27 -12.46 -3.38
CA GLU A 538 -24.62 -11.38 -4.33
C GLU A 538 -23.95 -10.05 -3.97
N GLU A 539 -23.89 -9.72 -2.67
CA GLU A 539 -23.33 -8.46 -2.19
C GLU A 539 -21.80 -8.47 -2.28
N ILE A 540 -21.16 -9.62 -2.02
CA ILE A 540 -19.70 -9.75 -2.09
C ILE A 540 -19.22 -9.84 -3.53
N LEU A 541 -19.95 -10.53 -4.41
CA LEU A 541 -19.68 -10.53 -5.85
C LEU A 541 -19.70 -9.10 -6.41
N ALA A 542 -20.63 -8.26 -5.92
CA ALA A 542 -20.69 -6.84 -6.27
C ALA A 542 -19.51 -6.00 -5.72
N ILE A 543 -18.73 -6.51 -4.76
CA ILE A 543 -17.47 -5.86 -4.33
C ILE A 543 -16.36 -6.11 -5.36
N GLY A 544 -16.36 -7.25 -6.04
CA GLY A 544 -15.33 -7.63 -7.01
C GLY A 544 -13.95 -7.92 -6.39
N ASP A 545 -13.87 -8.10 -5.07
CA ASP A 545 -12.62 -8.45 -4.39
C ASP A 545 -12.45 -9.98 -4.37
N TRP A 546 -11.59 -10.47 -5.25
CA TRP A 546 -11.31 -11.91 -5.43
C TRP A 546 -10.75 -12.57 -4.18
N ASP A 547 -10.00 -11.84 -3.35
CA ASP A 547 -9.46 -12.42 -2.10
C ASP A 547 -10.60 -12.68 -1.10
N ILE A 548 -11.52 -11.72 -0.93
CA ILE A 548 -12.71 -11.89 -0.07
C ILE A 548 -13.54 -13.07 -0.55
N LEU A 549 -13.83 -13.14 -1.85
CA LEU A 549 -14.58 -14.25 -2.45
C LEU A 549 -13.93 -15.60 -2.16
N ASN A 550 -12.61 -15.69 -2.29
CA ASN A 550 -11.85 -16.92 -2.02
C ASN A 550 -11.97 -17.38 -0.55
N TYR A 551 -11.82 -16.47 0.41
CA TYR A 551 -11.94 -16.84 1.84
C TYR A 551 -13.38 -17.22 2.22
N LEU A 552 -14.38 -16.55 1.66
CA LEU A 552 -15.78 -16.92 1.90
C LEU A 552 -16.14 -18.28 1.32
N LEU A 553 -15.66 -18.60 0.11
CA LEU A 553 -15.84 -19.93 -0.47
C LEU A 553 -15.33 -21.02 0.48
N ARG A 554 -14.15 -20.81 1.09
CA ARG A 554 -13.57 -21.74 2.07
C ARG A 554 -14.45 -21.91 3.32
N ILE A 555 -14.97 -20.81 3.87
CA ILE A 555 -15.85 -20.84 5.06
C ILE A 555 -17.14 -21.59 4.76
N LYS A 556 -17.75 -21.36 3.60
CA LYS A 556 -19.01 -22.02 3.22
C LYS A 556 -18.81 -23.50 2.95
N ALA A 557 -17.70 -23.85 2.29
CA ALA A 557 -17.28 -25.23 2.09
C ALA A 557 -17.01 -25.99 3.41
N TYR A 558 -16.60 -25.26 4.46
CA TYR A 558 -16.43 -25.78 5.82
C TYR A 558 -17.78 -26.05 6.52
N LEU A 559 -18.78 -25.16 6.36
CA LEU A 559 -20.09 -25.29 7.00
C LEU A 559 -21.01 -26.36 6.38
N ALA A 560 -21.15 -26.34 5.06
CA ALA A 560 -22.09 -27.17 4.33
C ALA A 560 -21.41 -27.66 3.05
N PRO A 561 -20.71 -28.81 3.10
CA PRO A 561 -20.06 -29.39 1.94
C PRO A 561 -21.00 -29.61 0.75
N GLU A 562 -22.30 -29.78 1.00
CA GLU A 562 -23.35 -29.92 -0.02
C GLU A 562 -23.66 -28.64 -0.81
N ASP A 563 -23.56 -27.46 -0.16
CA ASP A 563 -23.84 -26.15 -0.79
C ASP A 563 -22.62 -25.63 -1.57
N ARG A 564 -21.45 -26.25 -1.36
CA ARG A 564 -20.18 -25.96 -2.04
C ARG A 564 -20.32 -25.82 -3.56
N ASN A 565 -21.13 -26.68 -4.20
CA ASN A 565 -21.34 -26.63 -5.65
C ASN A 565 -22.07 -25.37 -6.12
N LEU A 566 -23.07 -24.90 -5.38
CA LEU A 566 -23.85 -23.71 -5.75
C LEU A 566 -22.97 -22.45 -5.70
N HIS A 567 -22.09 -22.38 -4.71
CA HIS A 567 -21.15 -21.28 -4.54
C HIS A 567 -20.05 -21.29 -5.59
N ALA A 568 -19.49 -22.46 -5.89
CA ALA A 568 -18.53 -22.61 -6.96
C ALA A 568 -19.13 -22.20 -8.32
N ASP A 569 -20.38 -22.58 -8.60
CA ASP A 569 -21.09 -22.18 -9.83
C ASP A 569 -21.24 -20.66 -9.93
N ALA A 570 -21.67 -19.98 -8.85
CA ALA A 570 -21.82 -18.52 -8.85
C ALA A 570 -20.49 -17.77 -9.08
N ILE A 571 -19.39 -18.24 -8.48
CA ILE A 571 -18.06 -17.64 -8.69
C ILE A 571 -17.55 -17.93 -10.11
N ASN A 572 -17.77 -19.13 -10.63
CA ASN A 572 -17.40 -19.48 -12.00
C ASN A 572 -18.16 -18.61 -13.01
N ASP A 573 -19.47 -18.40 -12.82
CA ASP A 573 -20.30 -17.56 -13.70
C ASP A 573 -19.81 -16.10 -13.67
N TYR A 574 -19.52 -15.56 -12.49
CA TYR A 574 -18.95 -14.21 -12.36
C TYR A 574 -17.56 -14.08 -13.02
N ALA A 575 -16.69 -15.08 -12.86
CA ALA A 575 -15.39 -15.09 -13.51
C ALA A 575 -15.51 -15.11 -15.05
N LEU A 576 -16.49 -15.84 -15.60
CA LEU A 576 -16.76 -15.83 -17.03
C LEU A 576 -17.30 -14.49 -17.51
N GLU A 577 -18.20 -13.86 -16.76
CA GLU A 577 -18.73 -12.52 -17.06
C GLU A 577 -17.60 -11.48 -17.14
N VAL A 578 -16.71 -11.46 -16.14
CA VAL A 578 -15.54 -10.57 -16.13
C VAL A 578 -14.64 -10.78 -17.35
N LEU A 579 -14.42 -12.04 -17.75
CA LEU A 579 -13.62 -12.35 -18.95
C LEU A 579 -14.32 -11.93 -20.26
N ASP A 580 -15.65 -11.98 -20.32
CA ASP A 580 -16.42 -11.56 -21.50
C ASP A 580 -16.48 -10.02 -21.62
N GLU A 581 -16.39 -9.29 -20.50
CA GLU A 581 -16.37 -7.82 -20.48
C GLU A 581 -15.02 -7.20 -20.83
N LEU A 582 -13.94 -7.98 -20.89
CA LEU A 582 -12.57 -7.49 -21.15
C LEU A 582 -12.44 -6.67 -22.44
N GLU A 583 -13.19 -7.00 -23.50
CA GLU A 583 -13.16 -6.25 -24.76
C GLU A 583 -13.72 -4.83 -24.62
N SER A 584 -14.65 -4.61 -23.68
CA SER A 584 -15.27 -3.31 -23.43
C SER A 584 -14.41 -2.38 -22.57
N MET A 585 -13.40 -2.93 -21.88
CA MET A 585 -12.49 -2.13 -21.06
C MET A 585 -11.55 -1.32 -21.96
N GLU A 586 -11.49 -0.02 -21.74
CA GLU A 586 -10.66 0.88 -22.56
C GLU A 586 -9.17 0.80 -22.18
N ARG A 587 -8.85 0.52 -20.91
CA ARG A 587 -7.47 0.52 -20.42
C ARG A 587 -6.87 -0.88 -20.36
N MET A 588 -5.65 -1.02 -20.87
CA MET A 588 -4.89 -2.27 -20.77
C MET A 588 -4.58 -2.69 -19.33
N VAL A 589 -4.34 -1.72 -18.44
CA VAL A 589 -4.15 -2.00 -17.00
C VAL A 589 -5.40 -2.65 -16.39
N ASP A 590 -6.60 -2.18 -16.74
CA ASP A 590 -7.85 -2.71 -16.19
C ASP A 590 -8.09 -4.14 -16.71
N LYS A 591 -7.84 -4.38 -18.01
CA LYS A 591 -7.86 -5.74 -18.59
C LYS A 591 -6.89 -6.67 -17.86
N TYR A 592 -5.68 -6.18 -17.58
CA TYR A 592 -4.65 -6.95 -16.89
C TYR A 592 -5.02 -7.30 -15.45
N GLU A 593 -5.51 -6.34 -14.67
CA GLU A 593 -5.96 -6.57 -13.28
C GLU A 593 -7.12 -7.58 -13.23
N ALA A 594 -8.07 -7.50 -14.17
CA ALA A 594 -9.13 -8.49 -14.30
C ALA A 594 -8.58 -9.91 -14.61
N ILE A 595 -7.61 -10.01 -15.54
CA ILE A 595 -6.91 -11.28 -15.84
C ILE A 595 -6.18 -11.82 -14.61
N ILE A 596 -5.47 -10.99 -13.84
CA ILE A 596 -4.80 -11.43 -12.60
C ILE A 596 -5.83 -11.93 -11.59
N GLY A 597 -6.94 -11.21 -11.42
CA GLY A 597 -8.00 -11.58 -10.48
C GLY A 597 -8.53 -12.98 -10.77
N VAL A 598 -8.93 -13.22 -12.02
CA VAL A 598 -9.42 -14.53 -12.45
C VAL A 598 -8.31 -15.60 -12.42
N HIS A 599 -7.05 -15.24 -12.73
CA HIS A 599 -5.93 -16.16 -12.57
C HIS A 599 -5.67 -16.54 -11.10
N SER A 600 -5.78 -15.59 -10.17
CA SER A 600 -5.61 -15.82 -8.72
C SER A 600 -6.68 -16.79 -8.20
N TYR A 601 -7.92 -16.61 -8.64
CA TYR A 601 -9.00 -17.59 -8.43
C TYR A 601 -8.58 -18.98 -8.94
N CYS A 602 -8.14 -19.08 -10.20
CA CYS A 602 -7.72 -20.35 -10.78
C CYS A 602 -6.54 -21.01 -10.03
N ALA A 603 -5.55 -20.21 -9.63
CA ALA A 603 -4.39 -20.68 -8.88
C ALA A 603 -4.79 -21.23 -7.51
N THR A 604 -5.71 -20.55 -6.82
CA THR A 604 -6.25 -20.99 -5.52
C THR A 604 -7.03 -22.30 -5.65
N MET A 605 -7.88 -22.41 -6.67
CA MET A 605 -8.61 -23.65 -6.97
C MET A 605 -7.64 -24.83 -7.21
N ASN A 606 -6.57 -24.59 -7.97
CA ASN A 606 -5.52 -25.57 -8.22
C ASN A 606 -4.73 -25.97 -6.96
N ALA A 607 -4.45 -25.03 -6.06
CA ALA A 607 -3.57 -25.25 -4.91
C ALA A 607 -4.23 -26.04 -3.76
N GLY A 608 -5.56 -26.02 -3.62
CA GLY A 608 -6.22 -26.61 -2.45
C GLY A 608 -7.60 -27.22 -2.67
N LEU A 609 -8.41 -26.70 -3.61
CA LEU A 609 -9.83 -27.10 -3.71
C LEU A 609 -10.05 -28.31 -4.64
N ILE A 610 -9.21 -28.53 -5.67
CA ILE A 610 -9.35 -29.65 -6.61
C ILE A 610 -9.33 -31.04 -5.93
N TYR A 611 -8.56 -31.20 -4.85
CA TYR A 611 -8.44 -32.48 -4.16
C TYR A 611 -9.76 -32.96 -3.56
N GLU A 612 -10.67 -32.04 -3.25
CA GLU A 612 -11.99 -32.34 -2.66
C GLU A 612 -13.17 -31.94 -3.55
N ALA A 613 -12.93 -31.30 -4.70
CA ALA A 613 -13.98 -30.84 -5.61
C ALA A 613 -14.71 -31.99 -6.33
N SER A 614 -16.03 -31.83 -6.43
CA SER A 614 -16.96 -32.66 -7.18
C SER A 614 -16.68 -32.58 -8.70
N PRO A 615 -17.21 -33.53 -9.50
CA PRO A 615 -17.10 -33.48 -10.96
C PRO A 615 -17.69 -32.21 -11.59
N THR A 616 -18.76 -31.65 -11.01
CA THR A 616 -19.44 -30.46 -11.55
C THR A 616 -18.62 -29.21 -11.30
N GLU A 617 -18.04 -29.07 -10.10
CA GLU A 617 -17.13 -27.97 -9.76
C GLU A 617 -15.90 -27.96 -10.67
N LYS A 618 -15.35 -29.16 -10.94
CA LYS A 618 -14.25 -29.33 -11.88
C LYS A 618 -14.62 -28.90 -13.30
N GLU A 619 -15.83 -29.23 -13.76
CA GLU A 619 -16.28 -28.81 -15.09
C GLU A 619 -16.43 -27.29 -15.20
N GLY A 620 -17.00 -26.62 -14.19
CA GLY A 620 -17.12 -25.17 -14.15
C GLY A 620 -15.76 -24.48 -14.12
N PHE A 621 -14.87 -24.94 -13.23
CA PHE A 621 -13.50 -24.46 -13.14
C PHE A 621 -12.72 -24.65 -14.46
N ASP A 622 -12.81 -25.83 -15.09
CA ASP A 622 -12.14 -26.12 -16.36
C ASP A 622 -12.60 -25.17 -17.48
N LYS A 623 -13.89 -24.76 -17.48
CA LYS A 623 -14.42 -23.77 -18.42
C LYS A 623 -13.80 -22.39 -18.19
N VAL A 624 -13.75 -21.93 -16.94
CA VAL A 624 -13.13 -20.64 -16.57
C VAL A 624 -11.66 -20.64 -16.95
N GLN A 625 -10.91 -21.67 -16.55
CA GLN A 625 -9.48 -21.77 -16.82
C GLN A 625 -9.20 -21.78 -18.33
N LYS A 626 -9.98 -22.53 -19.11
CA LYS A 626 -9.83 -22.57 -20.56
C LYS A 626 -10.13 -21.22 -21.22
N LYS A 627 -11.20 -20.53 -20.79
CA LYS A 627 -11.55 -19.20 -21.30
C LYS A 627 -10.47 -18.19 -20.95
N LEU A 628 -9.96 -18.20 -19.70
CA LEU A 628 -8.86 -17.35 -19.26
C LEU A 628 -7.63 -17.51 -20.17
N TYR A 629 -7.18 -18.74 -20.42
CA TYR A 629 -6.02 -18.96 -21.28
C TYR A 629 -6.27 -18.58 -22.75
N GLN A 630 -7.46 -18.85 -23.29
CA GLN A 630 -7.82 -18.38 -24.61
C GLN A 630 -7.75 -16.85 -24.70
N THR A 631 -8.30 -16.15 -23.71
CA THR A 631 -8.26 -14.69 -23.66
C THR A 631 -6.83 -14.15 -23.52
N ILE A 632 -5.99 -14.81 -22.72
CA ILE A 632 -4.57 -14.46 -22.63
C ILE A 632 -3.87 -14.63 -23.98
N ASP A 633 -4.09 -15.75 -24.67
CA ASP A 633 -3.50 -16.02 -26.00
C ASP A 633 -3.94 -14.97 -27.04
N GLU A 634 -5.23 -14.61 -27.04
CA GLU A 634 -5.79 -13.57 -27.90
C GLU A 634 -5.16 -12.20 -27.60
N LEU A 635 -4.97 -11.87 -26.32
CA LEU A 635 -4.34 -10.62 -25.89
C LEU A 635 -2.86 -10.57 -26.27
N LEU A 636 -2.11 -11.66 -26.06
CA LEU A 636 -0.70 -11.76 -26.43
C LEU A 636 -0.47 -11.76 -27.96
N ALA A 637 -1.48 -12.17 -28.74
CA ALA A 637 -1.47 -12.10 -30.19
C ALA A 637 -1.89 -10.71 -30.73
N SER A 638 -2.53 -9.87 -29.92
CA SER A 638 -2.91 -8.50 -30.32
C SER A 638 -1.66 -7.63 -30.50
N PRO A 639 -1.51 -6.89 -31.61
CA PRO A 639 -0.42 -5.93 -31.76
C PRO A 639 -0.40 -4.83 -30.68
N GLU A 640 -1.53 -4.56 -30.04
CA GLU A 640 -1.66 -3.54 -28.99
C GLU A 640 -0.80 -3.86 -27.76
N ILE A 641 -0.63 -5.15 -27.44
CA ILE A 641 0.16 -5.59 -26.27
C ILE A 641 1.64 -5.22 -26.38
N ASP A 642 2.14 -4.97 -27.60
CA ASP A 642 3.53 -4.58 -27.83
C ASP A 642 3.83 -3.15 -27.32
N ASN A 643 2.80 -2.33 -27.12
CA ASN A 643 2.92 -1.03 -26.46
C ASN A 643 3.03 -1.16 -24.93
N PHE A 644 2.76 -2.34 -24.36
CA PHE A 644 2.71 -2.60 -22.93
C PHE A 644 3.68 -3.72 -22.53
N ILE A 645 4.98 -3.48 -22.69
CA ILE A 645 6.02 -4.50 -22.58
C ILE A 645 6.06 -5.17 -21.19
N TRP A 646 5.74 -4.45 -20.12
CA TRP A 646 5.79 -5.02 -18.76
C TRP A 646 4.56 -5.85 -18.46
N THR A 647 3.37 -5.35 -18.83
CA THR A 647 2.11 -6.09 -18.76
C THR A 647 2.23 -7.36 -19.59
N LYS A 648 2.73 -7.29 -20.82
CA LYS A 648 3.04 -8.46 -21.65
C LYS A 648 3.89 -9.48 -20.92
N LYS A 649 5.06 -9.06 -20.40
CA LYS A 649 5.99 -9.95 -19.67
C LYS A 649 5.37 -10.55 -18.42
N LYS A 650 4.54 -9.79 -17.70
CA LYS A 650 3.85 -10.30 -16.51
C LYS A 650 2.79 -11.33 -16.89
N ILE A 651 2.00 -11.10 -17.94
CA ILE A 651 1.04 -12.08 -18.47
C ILE A 651 1.77 -13.35 -18.95
N GLU A 652 2.88 -13.19 -19.68
CA GLU A 652 3.74 -14.32 -20.08
C GLU A 652 4.27 -15.10 -18.87
N ALA A 653 4.64 -14.42 -17.78
CA ALA A 653 5.08 -15.06 -16.54
C ALA A 653 3.96 -15.81 -15.80
N ILE A 654 2.72 -15.33 -15.90
CA ILE A 654 1.53 -15.99 -15.35
C ILE A 654 1.30 -17.35 -16.04
N ILE A 655 1.44 -17.41 -17.37
CA ILE A 655 1.21 -18.65 -18.13
C ILE A 655 2.42 -19.57 -18.18
N ALA A 656 3.65 -19.08 -17.97
CA ALA A 656 4.88 -19.89 -18.09
C ALA A 656 4.89 -21.24 -17.32
N PRO A 657 4.22 -21.40 -16.16
CA PRO A 657 4.13 -22.68 -15.46
C PRO A 657 3.16 -23.71 -16.09
N TYR A 658 2.31 -23.29 -17.03
CA TYR A 658 1.22 -24.06 -17.65
C TYR A 658 1.46 -24.29 -19.14
#